data_AF-A0AA88I0G8-F1
#
_entry.id   AF-A0AA88I0G8-F1
#
_cell.length_a   1.000
_cell.length_b   1.000
_cell.length_c   1.000
_cell.angle_alpha   90.00
_cell.angle_beta   90.00
_cell.angle_gamma   90.00
#
_symmetry.space_group_name_H-M   'P 1'
#
loop_
_entity.id
_entity.type
_entity.pdbx_description
1 polymer ?
#
loop_
_entity_poly.entity_id
_entity_poly.type
_entity_poly.pdbx_seq_one_letter_code
_entity_poly.pdbx_strand_id
1 'polypeptide(L)'
;MRIIVWNMLWIYALCLAIEYGYCDDSKRVTVALIIDGHHSGSYPIDGNEEKVHNQLEAAAFWATEVINNQSGPFHSKIDIKPVRGFVSKADAVTILNDLMKKENGTSPVIGAIGVGDPKLLRDVASVLAANDVVLMTASPRATENLLHESNSAQYVVAAAPGVEAVARATVAVAKALRAKTLRLVGTCTQALQEATKISRRLAIPVTDVHLIEEDALLTSDGGVFKDLLGLPDQDQAIAAFLEPHEMARLVILLERHSNYQSEQSTWLLGCLGSVDKVAARDWSMNLGTTHFLIEPHMPVLEGFKDYYMQSKGKSLQKNFKQDPEVPYIVRAMSTLGAAVQLMDMNNCSQISYLHNNTIEQLSIPCTSSMDNITLQRRVLRELKKLSLPLSKTSQWGPREISGVTRHISHNGRLSNNGYLVYRLSPGGDELDPAAWYSDEEGLVLAAISHTSNGRSFVFGHTHSGPPLSAVPPFQGPEELGELENSVETLSTQSSKFSTGKGVIIPIDTESNREFIELEETESVRPIIIRKNDQRRKSTFLPPIPNIIRKKDLVANQSSERRISEFLEESQLVAARPLAEISMSKTWAAALIAVAVTVILGTIYVMSFITMRIFQGSVAGHQGFTYLLLFSIIGMCSIVLLYVLAPSENICALRVFLTPLALSISYSLLLVQLMYINCQRLAFNIASTVSGGRHGRTPSFPLYVTLFLALAVQIAISSGWYSHQDPRLSSMLEQGGCPATPEDLACLHVYPLVLLLIVTVYGVILRSKQEARWITVAALSSTPFLIIWGMMCFLAPDGIMDISTSLLLIILSGVLLGTIFIPKVHGMTRAPPKTVKMSPFVKKVENPMGLSRTLPFVKRDPIILNIETLKPRAVANRYYPFTEITPRNAPYTLPRTMPEPQTPKKIQASSPHRISPFQEVPPPYRRTPPADLASNSTATFKSYRRSSTHRLGFDI
;
A
#
# COMPACT_ATOMS: atom_id res chain seq x y z
N MET A 1 -50.24 -3.85 11.43
CA MET A 1 -50.36 -4.54 10.11
C MET A 1 -49.92 -3.67 8.92
N ARG A 2 -50.65 -2.61 8.51
CA ARG A 2 -50.27 -1.80 7.31
C ARG A 2 -48.86 -1.18 7.37
N ILE A 3 -48.47 -0.65 8.53
CA ILE A 3 -47.11 -0.09 8.78
C ILE A 3 -46.02 -1.18 8.68
N ILE A 4 -46.32 -2.40 9.11
CA ILE A 4 -45.37 -3.53 9.05
C ILE A 4 -45.16 -3.93 7.59
N VAL A 5 -46.24 -4.06 6.81
CA VAL A 5 -46.17 -4.42 5.38
C VAL A 5 -45.42 -3.34 4.56
N TRP A 6 -45.66 -2.06 4.83
CA TRP A 6 -44.95 -0.97 4.16
C TRP A 6 -43.46 -0.95 4.48
N ASN A 7 -43.07 -1.17 5.74
CA ASN A 7 -41.67 -1.25 6.12
C ASN A 7 -40.98 -2.49 5.54
N MET A 8 -41.67 -3.63 5.41
CA MET A 8 -41.15 -4.83 4.75
C MET A 8 -40.84 -4.57 3.27
N LEU A 9 -41.75 -3.90 2.56
CA LEU A 9 -41.56 -3.50 1.16
C LEU A 9 -40.41 -2.51 1.00
N TRP A 10 -40.28 -1.55 1.93
CA TRP A 10 -39.18 -0.59 1.94
C TRP A 10 -37.82 -1.23 2.20
N ILE A 11 -37.72 -2.13 3.17
CA ILE A 11 -36.49 -2.88 3.46
C ILE A 11 -36.12 -3.76 2.25
N TYR A 12 -37.10 -4.41 1.62
CA TYR A 12 -36.86 -5.19 0.41
C TYR A 12 -36.38 -4.32 -0.77
N ALA A 13 -36.99 -3.16 -0.99
CA ALA A 13 -36.57 -2.20 -2.01
C ALA A 13 -35.18 -1.61 -1.73
N LEU A 14 -34.86 -1.32 -0.45
CA LEU A 14 -33.54 -0.85 -0.04
C LEU A 14 -32.47 -1.93 -0.25
N CYS A 15 -32.78 -3.19 0.07
CA CYS A 15 -31.92 -4.33 -0.23
C CYS A 15 -31.63 -4.46 -1.74
N LEU A 16 -32.66 -4.34 -2.58
CA LEU A 16 -32.51 -4.34 -4.03
C LEU A 16 -31.69 -3.13 -4.53
N ALA A 17 -31.95 -1.93 -3.99
CA ALA A 17 -31.21 -0.73 -4.35
C ALA A 17 -29.72 -0.82 -3.95
N ILE A 18 -29.40 -1.45 -2.81
CA ILE A 18 -28.01 -1.71 -2.40
C ILE A 18 -27.37 -2.79 -3.29
N GLU A 19 -28.14 -3.80 -3.72
CA GLU A 19 -27.66 -4.87 -4.61
C GLU A 19 -27.36 -4.38 -6.03
N TYR A 20 -28.09 -3.38 -6.53
CA TYR A 20 -27.90 -2.81 -7.87
C TYR A 20 -27.11 -1.49 -7.92
N GLY A 21 -27.06 -0.71 -6.84
CA GLY A 21 -26.59 0.69 -6.86
C GLY A 21 -25.15 0.95 -6.43
N TYR A 22 -24.43 -0.03 -5.85
CA TYR A 22 -23.13 0.21 -5.19
C TYR A 22 -21.94 -0.60 -5.72
N CYS A 23 -22.08 -1.28 -6.86
CA CYS A 23 -20.94 -1.75 -7.63
C CYS A 23 -20.48 -0.62 -8.56
N ASP A 24 -19.86 0.39 -7.96
CA ASP A 24 -19.27 1.54 -8.64
C ASP A 24 -18.19 1.04 -9.63
N ASP A 25 -18.44 1.24 -10.92
CA ASP A 25 -17.48 1.09 -12.02
C ASP A 25 -16.36 2.13 -11.82
N SER A 26 -15.46 1.88 -10.87
CA SER A 26 -14.29 2.71 -10.63
C SER A 26 -13.58 2.90 -11.96
N LYS A 27 -13.58 4.13 -12.49
CA LYS A 27 -12.99 4.43 -13.79
C LYS A 27 -11.54 3.99 -13.77
N ARG A 28 -11.22 3.06 -14.66
CA ARG A 28 -9.84 2.62 -14.86
C ARG A 28 -9.14 3.61 -15.77
N VAL A 29 -7.87 3.83 -15.50
CA VAL A 29 -7.01 4.73 -16.26
C VAL A 29 -5.76 3.94 -16.62
N THR A 30 -5.37 3.92 -17.89
CA THR A 30 -4.31 3.03 -18.38
C THR A 30 -2.97 3.75 -18.44
N VAL A 31 -1.90 3.10 -17.97
CA VAL A 31 -0.51 3.48 -18.24
C VAL A 31 0.08 2.45 -19.20
N ALA A 32 0.65 2.91 -20.31
CA ALA A 32 1.35 2.02 -21.24
C ALA A 32 2.76 1.74 -20.72
N LEU A 33 3.23 0.48 -20.76
CA LEU A 33 4.61 0.13 -20.45
C LEU A 33 5.30 -0.34 -21.73
N ILE A 34 6.23 0.46 -22.24
CA ILE A 34 6.92 0.28 -23.51
C ILE A 34 8.30 -0.29 -23.19
N ILE A 35 8.52 -1.56 -23.55
CA ILE A 35 9.80 -2.24 -23.35
C ILE A 35 10.37 -2.56 -24.73
N ASP A 36 11.59 -2.08 -24.98
CA ASP A 36 12.34 -2.43 -26.18
C ASP A 36 12.70 -3.91 -26.19
N GLY A 37 12.35 -4.59 -27.28
CA GLY A 37 12.65 -6.01 -27.47
C GLY A 37 14.14 -6.28 -27.70
N HIS A 38 14.89 -5.28 -28.17
CA HIS A 38 16.32 -5.36 -28.45
C HIS A 38 17.16 -4.74 -27.34
N HIS A 39 16.84 -5.05 -26.08
CA HIS A 39 17.62 -4.56 -24.94
C HIS A 39 19.03 -5.16 -24.96
N SER A 40 19.92 -4.53 -25.74
CA SER A 40 21.25 -5.00 -26.14
C SER A 40 22.27 -4.95 -25.00
N GLY A 41 21.90 -4.33 -23.86
CA GLY A 41 22.79 -4.08 -22.74
C GLY A 41 23.08 -5.29 -21.85
N SER A 42 22.30 -6.37 -21.96
CA SER A 42 22.55 -7.61 -21.21
C SER A 42 23.07 -8.69 -22.14
N TYR A 43 24.28 -9.20 -21.83
CA TYR A 43 24.98 -10.29 -22.50
C TYR A 43 24.04 -11.24 -23.27
N PRO A 44 24.27 -11.48 -24.58
CA PRO A 44 23.55 -12.50 -25.34
C PRO A 44 24.02 -13.88 -24.87
N ILE A 45 23.58 -14.25 -23.68
CA ILE A 45 23.63 -15.61 -23.18
C ILE A 45 22.19 -16.08 -23.28
N ASP A 46 21.94 -16.85 -24.34
CA ASP A 46 20.65 -17.35 -24.81
C ASP A 46 19.63 -17.57 -23.67
N GLY A 47 18.56 -16.77 -23.66
CA GLY A 47 17.40 -16.93 -22.77
C GLY A 47 17.30 -15.99 -21.54
N ASN A 48 18.18 -15.00 -21.38
CA ASN A 48 18.05 -14.02 -20.30
C ASN A 48 17.13 -12.82 -20.61
N GLU A 49 16.94 -12.47 -21.88
CA GLU A 49 16.09 -11.33 -22.28
C GLU A 49 14.65 -11.47 -21.78
N GLU A 50 14.06 -12.67 -21.91
CA GLU A 50 12.69 -12.92 -21.44
C GLU A 50 12.58 -12.74 -19.91
N LYS A 51 13.65 -13.06 -19.16
CA LYS A 51 13.66 -12.88 -17.70
C LYS A 51 13.67 -11.40 -17.33
N VAL A 52 14.46 -10.58 -18.03
CA VAL A 52 14.51 -9.13 -17.82
C VAL A 52 13.14 -8.52 -18.09
N HIS A 53 12.56 -8.78 -19.26
CA HIS A 53 11.21 -8.30 -19.62
C HIS A 53 10.16 -8.71 -18.58
N ASN A 54 10.18 -9.98 -18.17
CA ASN A 54 9.26 -10.48 -17.15
C ASN A 54 9.46 -9.81 -15.77
N GLN A 55 10.69 -9.43 -15.40
CA GLN A 55 10.94 -8.67 -14.17
C GLN A 55 10.43 -7.24 -14.26
N LEU A 56 10.70 -6.55 -15.37
CA LEU A 56 10.27 -5.17 -15.60
C LEU A 56 8.73 -5.04 -15.59
N GLU A 57 8.03 -5.96 -16.25
CA GLU A 57 6.58 -6.02 -16.21
C GLU A 57 6.04 -6.33 -14.82
N ALA A 58 6.59 -7.34 -14.14
CA ALA A 58 6.17 -7.71 -12.80
C ALA A 58 6.37 -6.55 -11.81
N ALA A 59 7.44 -5.77 -11.97
CA ALA A 59 7.71 -4.58 -11.15
C ALA A 59 6.65 -3.51 -11.37
N ALA A 60 6.23 -3.30 -12.61
CA ALA A 60 5.21 -2.34 -12.97
C ALA A 60 3.81 -2.76 -12.47
N PHE A 61 3.45 -4.06 -12.60
CA PHE A 61 2.23 -4.62 -12.01
C PHE A 61 2.22 -4.51 -10.49
N TRP A 62 3.33 -4.85 -9.83
CA TRP A 62 3.49 -4.71 -8.40
C TRP A 62 3.32 -3.26 -7.95
N ALA A 63 3.98 -2.32 -8.61
CA ALA A 63 3.86 -0.89 -8.28
C ALA A 63 2.42 -0.40 -8.47
N THR A 64 1.75 -0.80 -9.55
CA THR A 64 0.33 -0.50 -9.81
C THR A 64 -0.57 -1.01 -8.69
N GLU A 65 -0.35 -2.25 -8.25
CA GLU A 65 -1.09 -2.87 -7.16
C GLU A 65 -0.84 -2.14 -5.82
N VAL A 66 0.41 -1.77 -5.53
CA VAL A 66 0.75 -1.00 -4.33
C VAL A 66 0.04 0.35 -4.35
N ILE A 67 0.08 1.08 -5.47
CA ILE A 67 -0.56 2.40 -5.61
C ILE A 67 -2.08 2.29 -5.45
N ASN A 68 -2.72 1.34 -6.15
CA ASN A 68 -4.16 1.12 -6.06
C ASN A 68 -4.60 0.66 -4.66
N ASN A 69 -3.73 -0.03 -3.90
CA ASN A 69 -4.00 -0.41 -2.52
C ASN A 69 -3.79 0.76 -1.54
N GLN A 70 -2.92 1.71 -1.87
CA GLN A 70 -2.62 2.89 -1.06
C GLN A 70 -3.57 4.06 -1.33
N SER A 71 -4.17 4.14 -2.52
CA SER A 71 -5.03 5.24 -2.99
C SER A 71 -6.39 5.36 -2.27
N GLY A 72 -6.57 4.82 -1.06
CA GLY A 72 -7.73 5.09 -0.22
C GLY A 72 -9.09 4.98 -0.94
N PRO A 73 -10.06 5.87 -0.65
CA PRO A 73 -11.35 5.92 -1.33
C PRO A 73 -11.31 6.67 -2.68
N PHE A 74 -10.14 6.93 -3.27
CA PHE A 74 -10.09 7.62 -4.56
C PHE A 74 -10.71 6.73 -5.67
N HIS A 75 -11.53 7.35 -6.52
CA HIS A 75 -12.36 6.64 -7.50
C HIS A 75 -11.58 6.10 -8.72
N SER A 76 -10.38 6.62 -8.98
CA SER A 76 -9.58 6.25 -10.15
C SER A 76 -8.64 5.09 -9.81
N LYS A 77 -8.76 3.98 -10.56
CA LYS A 77 -7.78 2.88 -10.50
C LYS A 77 -6.84 2.97 -11.69
N ILE A 78 -5.55 2.78 -11.43
CA ILE A 78 -4.56 2.74 -12.50
C ILE A 78 -4.42 1.30 -12.97
N ASP A 79 -4.49 1.10 -14.27
CA ASP A 79 -4.22 -0.17 -14.94
C ASP A 79 -2.94 -0.02 -15.77
N ILE A 80 -2.26 -1.13 -16.03
CA ILE A 80 -1.02 -1.12 -16.79
C ILE A 80 -1.11 -2.08 -17.98
N LYS A 81 -0.76 -1.56 -19.16
CA LYS A 81 -0.78 -2.32 -20.40
C LYS A 81 0.65 -2.44 -20.96
N PRO A 82 1.31 -3.60 -20.79
CA PRO A 82 2.62 -3.82 -21.38
C PRO A 82 2.53 -3.89 -22.90
N VAL A 83 3.56 -3.34 -23.55
CA VAL A 83 3.73 -3.28 -25.00
C VAL A 83 5.13 -3.77 -25.30
N ARG A 84 5.19 -4.96 -25.92
CA ARG A 84 6.44 -5.67 -26.24
C ARG A 84 6.74 -5.62 -27.73
N GLY A 85 8.01 -5.81 -28.07
CA GLY A 85 8.41 -6.30 -29.39
C GLY A 85 8.53 -5.23 -30.47
N PHE A 86 8.96 -4.03 -30.12
CA PHE A 86 9.29 -3.03 -31.11
C PHE A 86 10.61 -3.41 -31.79
N VAL A 87 10.52 -3.85 -33.05
CA VAL A 87 11.69 -4.08 -33.89
C VAL A 87 11.97 -2.84 -34.75
N SER A 88 10.94 -2.04 -35.04
CA SER A 88 11.06 -0.83 -35.84
C SER A 88 10.20 0.33 -35.35
N LYS A 89 10.58 1.54 -35.78
CA LYS A 89 9.77 2.77 -35.63
C LYS A 89 8.33 2.59 -36.13
N ALA A 90 8.14 1.88 -37.24
CA ALA A 90 6.82 1.67 -37.84
C ALA A 90 5.91 0.82 -36.93
N ASP A 91 6.49 -0.19 -36.27
CA ASP A 91 5.76 -1.04 -35.32
C ASP A 91 5.36 -0.23 -34.08
N ALA A 92 6.28 0.60 -33.59
CA ALA A 92 6.03 1.50 -32.46
C ALA A 92 4.85 2.44 -32.71
N VAL A 93 4.84 3.10 -33.86
CA VAL A 93 3.76 4.01 -34.27
C VAL A 93 2.44 3.25 -34.41
N THR A 94 2.45 2.06 -35.01
CA THR A 94 1.22 1.29 -35.28
C THR A 94 0.58 0.83 -33.97
N ILE A 95 1.36 0.23 -33.08
CA ILE A 95 0.86 -0.27 -31.80
C ILE A 95 0.42 0.88 -30.90
N LEU A 96 1.16 2.00 -30.88
CA LEU A 96 0.75 3.19 -30.12
C LEU A 96 -0.54 3.79 -30.67
N ASN A 97 -0.69 3.89 -31.99
CA ASN A 97 -1.94 4.35 -32.58
C ASN A 97 -3.11 3.42 -32.24
N ASP A 98 -2.89 2.11 -32.18
CA ASP A 98 -3.93 1.16 -31.80
C ASP A 98 -4.26 1.22 -30.30
N LEU A 99 -3.29 1.53 -29.44
CA LEU A 99 -3.54 1.84 -28.02
C LEU A 99 -4.32 3.13 -27.81
N MET A 100 -4.09 4.12 -28.67
CA MET A 100 -4.74 5.43 -28.61
C MET A 100 -6.10 5.45 -29.32
N LYS A 101 -6.32 4.54 -30.28
CA LYS A 101 -7.63 4.35 -30.90
C LYS A 101 -8.61 3.91 -29.82
N LYS A 102 -9.65 4.73 -29.66
CA LYS A 102 -10.74 4.55 -28.72
C LYS A 102 -11.60 3.36 -29.15
N GLU A 103 -11.13 2.14 -28.89
CA GLU A 103 -12.02 0.98 -28.90
C GLU A 103 -13.08 1.20 -27.82
N ASN A 104 -14.35 0.97 -28.17
CA ASN A 104 -15.50 1.17 -27.28
C ASN A 104 -15.34 0.32 -26.01
N GLY A 105 -14.74 0.90 -24.97
CA GLY A 105 -14.55 0.26 -23.66
C GLY A 105 -13.12 0.29 -23.10
N THR A 106 -12.10 0.72 -23.86
CA THR A 106 -10.74 0.81 -23.31
C THR A 106 -10.58 2.08 -22.46
N SER A 107 -9.96 1.92 -21.29
CA SER A 107 -9.63 3.03 -20.40
C SER A 107 -8.60 3.96 -21.04
N PRO A 108 -8.75 5.29 -20.90
CA PRO A 108 -7.86 6.25 -21.54
C PRO A 108 -6.42 6.08 -21.07
N VAL A 109 -5.48 6.17 -22.02
CA VAL A 109 -4.04 6.15 -21.73
C VAL A 109 -3.63 7.53 -21.22
N ILE A 110 -3.18 7.62 -19.97
CA ILE A 110 -2.74 8.89 -19.35
C ILE A 110 -1.26 9.17 -19.49
N GLY A 111 -0.47 8.13 -19.71
CA GLY A 111 0.98 8.21 -19.72
C GLY A 111 1.57 6.89 -20.21
N ALA A 112 2.84 6.95 -20.61
CA ALA A 112 3.63 5.79 -20.96
C ALA A 112 4.92 5.75 -20.13
N ILE A 113 5.40 4.56 -19.80
CA ILE A 113 6.71 4.33 -19.20
C ILE A 113 7.58 3.64 -20.26
N GLY A 114 8.69 4.25 -20.65
CA GLY A 114 9.61 3.75 -21.66
C GLY A 114 10.91 3.20 -21.05
N VAL A 115 11.31 2.01 -21.50
CA VAL A 115 12.55 1.33 -21.13
C VAL A 115 13.20 0.74 -22.38
N GLY A 116 14.47 1.06 -22.65
CA GLY A 116 15.21 0.54 -23.80
C GLY A 116 16.02 1.58 -24.58
N ASP A 117 16.25 1.33 -25.88
CA ASP A 117 17.11 2.15 -26.73
C ASP A 117 16.64 3.62 -26.80
N PRO A 118 17.54 4.61 -26.55
CA PRO A 118 17.25 6.02 -26.76
C PRO A 118 16.68 6.36 -28.13
N LYS A 119 17.09 5.68 -29.21
CA LYS A 119 16.61 5.98 -30.57
C LYS A 119 15.15 5.59 -30.73
N LEU A 120 14.79 4.39 -30.30
CA LEU A 120 13.41 3.90 -30.33
C LEU A 120 12.51 4.78 -29.44
N LEU A 121 12.95 5.06 -28.20
CA LEU A 121 12.17 5.87 -27.27
C LEU A 121 11.98 7.30 -27.75
N ARG A 122 12.87 7.83 -28.60
CA ARG A 122 12.73 9.15 -29.25
C ARG A 122 11.59 9.17 -30.24
N ASP A 123 11.52 8.15 -31.07
CA ASP A 123 10.42 8.01 -32.02
C ASP A 123 9.09 7.84 -31.28
N VAL A 124 9.06 7.02 -30.24
CA VAL A 124 7.90 6.86 -29.34
C VAL A 124 7.50 8.19 -28.70
N ALA A 125 8.47 8.96 -28.17
CA ALA A 125 8.22 10.26 -27.56
C ALA A 125 7.56 11.23 -28.54
N SER A 126 8.00 11.26 -29.80
CA SER A 126 7.41 12.12 -30.83
C SER A 126 5.93 11.78 -31.11
N VAL A 127 5.58 10.49 -31.11
CA VAL A 127 4.20 10.01 -31.32
C VAL A 127 3.32 10.31 -30.11
N LEU A 128 3.84 10.10 -28.90
CA LEU A 128 3.13 10.38 -27.66
C LEU A 128 2.90 11.88 -27.46
N ALA A 129 3.90 12.71 -27.76
CA ALA A 129 3.80 14.17 -27.72
C ALA A 129 2.72 14.70 -28.69
N ALA A 130 2.59 14.10 -29.88
CA ALA A 130 1.53 14.45 -30.82
C ALA A 130 0.10 14.18 -30.30
N ASN A 131 -0.02 13.33 -29.26
CA ASN A 131 -1.27 13.00 -28.60
C ASN A 131 -1.36 13.51 -27.15
N ASP A 132 -0.52 14.48 -26.77
CA ASP A 132 -0.43 15.05 -25.41
C ASP A 132 -0.16 14.01 -24.29
N VAL A 133 0.35 12.81 -24.62
CA VAL A 133 0.67 11.76 -23.64
C VAL A 133 2.08 11.94 -23.10
N VAL A 134 2.22 11.92 -21.76
CA VAL A 134 3.53 12.02 -21.11
C VAL A 134 4.29 10.70 -21.20
N LEU A 135 5.55 10.76 -21.64
CA LEU A 135 6.48 9.64 -21.60
C LEU A 135 7.39 9.78 -20.38
N MET A 136 7.33 8.81 -19.47
CA MET A 136 8.31 8.65 -18.41
C MET A 136 9.39 7.66 -18.81
N THR A 137 10.63 8.10 -18.94
CA THR A 137 11.76 7.22 -19.24
C THR A 137 12.36 6.66 -17.96
N ALA A 138 12.46 5.33 -17.89
CA ALA A 138 13.10 4.59 -16.80
C ALA A 138 14.48 4.03 -17.20
N SER A 139 15.01 4.43 -18.37
CA SER A 139 16.37 4.10 -18.80
C SER A 139 17.31 5.32 -18.71
N PRO A 140 18.49 5.21 -18.06
CA PRO A 140 19.46 6.30 -17.93
C PRO A 140 19.92 6.90 -19.29
N ARG A 141 20.21 6.05 -20.28
CA ARG A 141 20.71 6.46 -21.61
C ARG A 141 19.63 7.12 -22.46
N ALA A 142 18.39 6.64 -22.34
CA ALA A 142 17.23 7.25 -23.01
C ALA A 142 16.89 8.62 -22.43
N THR A 143 16.96 8.76 -21.11
CA THR A 143 16.71 10.02 -20.38
C THR A 143 17.46 11.19 -21.00
N GLU A 144 18.73 10.98 -21.24
CA GLU A 144 19.61 12.02 -21.74
C GLU A 144 19.25 12.46 -23.18
N ASN A 145 19.13 11.50 -24.08
CA ASN A 145 18.86 11.76 -25.49
C ASN A 145 17.50 12.44 -25.70
N LEU A 146 16.52 12.14 -24.85
CA LEU A 146 15.16 12.66 -24.98
C LEU A 146 14.98 14.06 -24.41
N LEU A 147 15.69 14.39 -23.33
CA LEU A 147 15.51 15.68 -22.66
C LEU A 147 16.16 16.86 -23.39
N HIS A 148 17.19 16.61 -24.19
CA HIS A 148 17.84 17.67 -24.99
C HIS A 148 17.13 17.96 -26.31
N GLU A 149 16.16 17.15 -26.71
CA GLU A 149 15.43 17.36 -27.95
C GLU A 149 14.26 18.34 -27.76
N SER A 150 14.41 19.54 -28.29
CA SER A 150 13.56 20.71 -27.95
C SER A 150 12.06 20.52 -28.18
N ASN A 151 11.65 19.72 -29.16
CA ASN A 151 10.24 19.60 -29.55
C ASN A 151 9.45 18.60 -28.70
N SER A 152 10.09 17.52 -28.21
CA SER A 152 9.45 16.45 -27.45
C SER A 152 9.72 16.57 -25.94
N ALA A 153 10.76 17.30 -25.54
CA ALA A 153 11.19 17.45 -24.14
C ALA A 153 10.06 17.91 -23.19
N GLN A 154 9.06 18.67 -23.66
CA GLN A 154 7.95 19.11 -22.82
C GLN A 154 7.08 17.96 -22.27
N TYR A 155 7.03 16.83 -22.98
CA TYR A 155 6.24 15.65 -22.63
C TYR A 155 7.08 14.48 -22.11
N VAL A 156 8.39 14.68 -21.97
CA VAL A 156 9.30 13.66 -21.45
C VAL A 156 9.66 14.00 -20.01
N VAL A 157 9.56 13.00 -19.14
CA VAL A 157 10.00 13.09 -17.74
C VAL A 157 10.90 11.90 -17.45
N ALA A 158 11.98 12.11 -16.70
CA ALA A 158 12.94 11.07 -16.37
C ALA A 158 12.73 10.53 -14.95
N ALA A 159 12.53 9.21 -14.85
CA ALA A 159 12.54 8.49 -13.59
C ALA A 159 13.93 7.92 -13.25
N ALA A 160 14.75 7.72 -14.28
CA ALA A 160 16.14 7.29 -14.16
C ALA A 160 17.10 8.48 -14.02
N PRO A 161 18.26 8.29 -13.35
CA PRO A 161 19.32 9.27 -13.33
C PRO A 161 19.86 9.52 -14.74
N GLY A 162 20.07 10.80 -15.08
CA GLY A 162 20.80 11.15 -16.29
C GLY A 162 22.30 10.91 -16.11
N VAL A 163 23.00 10.65 -17.21
CA VAL A 163 24.47 10.44 -17.18
C VAL A 163 25.21 11.70 -16.73
N GLU A 164 24.63 12.89 -16.94
CA GLU A 164 25.16 14.16 -16.48
C GLU A 164 25.40 14.15 -14.97
N ALA A 165 24.48 13.54 -14.21
CA ALA A 165 24.57 13.44 -12.76
C ALA A 165 25.67 12.46 -12.31
N VAL A 166 25.90 11.38 -13.07
CA VAL A 166 27.09 10.52 -12.89
C VAL A 166 28.37 11.33 -13.16
N ALA A 167 28.39 12.14 -14.22
CA ALA A 167 29.53 13.01 -14.54
C ALA A 167 29.85 13.98 -13.40
N ARG A 168 28.83 14.61 -12.78
CA ARG A 168 29.05 15.48 -11.61
C ARG A 168 29.64 14.70 -10.43
N ALA A 169 29.09 13.53 -10.14
CA ALA A 169 29.54 12.67 -9.04
C ALA A 169 31.01 12.28 -9.24
N THR A 170 31.38 11.82 -10.44
CA THR A 170 32.75 11.41 -10.78
C THR A 170 33.73 12.56 -10.67
N VAL A 171 33.39 13.75 -11.18
CA VAL A 171 34.26 14.93 -11.09
C VAL A 171 34.37 15.45 -9.64
N ALA A 172 33.31 15.33 -8.84
CA ALA A 172 33.36 15.63 -7.41
C ALA A 172 34.33 14.68 -6.67
N VAL A 173 34.33 13.38 -7.01
CA VAL A 173 35.30 12.41 -6.48
C VAL A 173 36.72 12.77 -6.92
N ALA A 174 36.93 13.18 -8.19
CA ALA A 174 38.24 13.66 -8.66
C ALA A 174 38.75 14.84 -7.82
N LYS A 175 37.87 15.80 -7.49
CA LYS A 175 38.19 16.93 -6.63
C LYS A 175 38.54 16.49 -5.21
N ALA A 176 37.78 15.56 -4.65
CA ALA A 176 38.02 15.00 -3.32
C ALA A 176 39.36 14.26 -3.21
N LEU A 177 39.83 13.68 -4.31
CA LEU A 177 41.15 13.03 -4.42
C LEU A 177 42.29 14.01 -4.71
N ARG A 178 41.98 15.31 -4.87
CA ARG A 178 42.96 16.35 -5.24
C ARG A 178 43.66 16.06 -6.57
N ALA A 179 42.96 15.49 -7.54
CA ALA A 179 43.49 15.26 -8.88
C ALA A 179 43.97 16.59 -9.48
N LYS A 180 45.21 16.63 -10.00
CA LYS A 180 45.79 17.83 -10.63
C LYS A 180 45.26 18.04 -12.04
N THR A 181 45.12 16.95 -12.80
CA THR A 181 44.64 16.93 -14.17
C THR A 181 43.64 15.79 -14.35
N LEU A 182 42.72 15.96 -15.28
CA LEU A 182 41.69 14.97 -15.58
C LEU A 182 41.71 14.62 -17.08
N ARG A 183 41.78 13.33 -17.41
CA ARG A 183 41.52 12.83 -18.77
C ARG A 183 40.14 12.22 -18.80
N LEU A 184 39.32 12.64 -19.76
CA LEU A 184 37.93 12.19 -19.90
C LEU A 184 37.81 11.19 -21.03
N VAL A 185 37.12 10.08 -20.75
CA VAL A 185 36.90 8.99 -21.69
C VAL A 185 35.44 8.57 -21.59
N GLY A 186 34.75 8.37 -22.71
CA GLY A 186 33.37 7.91 -22.63
C GLY A 186 32.71 7.72 -23.98
N THR A 187 31.57 7.05 -23.96
CA THR A 187 30.74 6.79 -25.15
C THR A 187 29.64 7.83 -25.32
N CYS A 188 29.31 8.57 -24.25
CA CYS A 188 28.34 9.64 -24.29
C CYS A 188 29.00 11.04 -24.37
N THR A 189 28.69 11.77 -25.44
CA THR A 189 29.16 13.14 -25.68
C THR A 189 28.72 14.13 -24.60
N GLN A 190 27.49 14.00 -24.12
CA GLN A 190 26.89 14.90 -23.16
C GLN A 190 27.44 14.66 -21.74
N ALA A 191 27.66 13.41 -21.33
CA ALA A 191 28.43 13.09 -20.11
C ALA A 191 29.80 13.78 -20.11
N LEU A 192 30.54 13.70 -21.24
CA LEU A 192 31.85 14.31 -21.40
C LEU A 192 31.79 15.85 -21.37
N GLN A 193 30.77 16.45 -22.00
CA GLN A 193 30.56 17.90 -21.98
C GLN A 193 30.24 18.40 -20.57
N GLU A 194 29.36 17.73 -19.84
CA GLU A 194 29.01 18.10 -18.47
C GLU A 194 30.19 17.89 -17.52
N ALA A 195 30.93 16.78 -17.66
CA ALA A 195 32.17 16.56 -16.92
C ALA A 195 33.19 17.68 -17.19
N THR A 196 33.38 18.08 -18.44
CA THR A 196 34.28 19.17 -18.82
C THR A 196 33.86 20.50 -18.20
N LYS A 197 32.56 20.82 -18.26
CA LYS A 197 31.98 22.03 -17.69
C LYS A 197 32.17 22.09 -16.18
N ILE A 198 31.95 20.98 -15.47
CA ILE A 198 32.09 20.91 -14.01
C ILE A 198 33.56 20.91 -13.60
N SER A 199 34.42 20.23 -14.36
CA SER A 199 35.87 20.22 -14.13
C SER A 199 36.43 21.64 -14.17
N ARG A 200 36.00 22.46 -15.14
CA ARG A 200 36.34 23.89 -15.21
C ARG A 200 35.88 24.67 -13.97
N ARG A 201 34.64 24.43 -13.50
CA ARG A 201 34.10 25.08 -12.29
C ARG A 201 34.87 24.71 -11.02
N LEU A 202 35.39 23.49 -10.95
CA LEU A 202 36.19 23.00 -9.82
C LEU A 202 37.69 23.29 -9.95
N ALA A 203 38.10 24.02 -10.99
CA ALA A 203 39.49 24.31 -11.33
C ALA A 203 40.36 23.05 -11.47
N ILE A 204 39.81 21.99 -12.08
CA ILE A 204 40.56 20.80 -12.49
C ILE A 204 40.75 20.89 -14.02
N PRO A 205 41.98 21.11 -14.52
CA PRO A 205 42.24 21.14 -15.95
C PRO A 205 41.97 19.78 -16.60
N VAL A 206 41.20 19.79 -17.68
CA VAL A 206 40.97 18.61 -18.53
C VAL A 206 42.05 18.59 -19.60
N THR A 207 42.89 17.56 -19.63
CA THR A 207 43.98 17.46 -20.60
C THR A 207 43.46 17.00 -21.96
N ASP A 208 42.70 15.91 -21.97
CA ASP A 208 42.18 15.29 -23.18
C ASP A 208 40.75 14.79 -22.96
N VAL A 209 39.97 14.78 -24.05
CA VAL A 209 38.61 14.23 -24.09
C VAL A 209 38.53 13.23 -25.24
N HIS A 210 38.31 11.97 -24.91
CA HIS A 210 38.20 10.89 -25.88
C HIS A 210 36.75 10.38 -25.93
N LEU A 211 36.09 10.67 -27.05
CA LEU A 211 34.81 10.06 -27.38
C LEU A 211 35.08 8.71 -28.05
N ILE A 212 34.59 7.64 -27.43
CA ILE A 212 34.70 6.29 -27.96
C ILE A 212 33.39 5.96 -28.67
N GLU A 213 33.45 5.63 -29.96
CA GLU A 213 32.30 5.06 -30.65
C GLU A 213 32.07 3.63 -30.14
N GLU A 214 30.81 3.25 -29.93
CA GLU A 214 30.44 1.93 -29.40
C GLU A 214 31.00 0.78 -30.25
N ASP A 215 31.03 0.98 -31.58
CA ASP A 215 31.61 0.04 -32.55
C ASP A 215 33.15 -0.01 -32.47
N ALA A 216 33.80 1.08 -32.06
CA ALA A 216 35.26 1.13 -31.94
C ALA A 216 35.78 0.27 -30.79
N LEU A 217 34.98 0.01 -29.74
CA LEU A 217 35.32 -0.95 -28.68
C LEU A 217 35.28 -2.40 -29.15
N LEU A 218 34.58 -2.68 -30.26
CA LEU A 218 34.50 -4.01 -30.88
C LEU A 218 35.62 -4.24 -31.88
N THR A 219 36.00 -3.22 -32.65
CA THR A 219 37.06 -3.32 -33.65
C THR A 219 38.41 -3.21 -32.96
N SER A 220 39.19 -4.29 -32.98
CA SER A 220 40.47 -4.45 -32.25
C SER A 220 41.63 -3.54 -32.67
N ASP A 221 41.38 -2.45 -33.40
CA ASP A 221 42.41 -1.51 -33.80
C ASP A 221 42.82 -0.66 -32.60
N GLY A 222 43.86 -1.09 -31.89
CA GLY A 222 44.41 -0.45 -30.69
C GLY A 222 44.97 0.96 -30.89
N GLY A 223 44.68 1.62 -32.03
CA GLY A 223 45.11 2.99 -32.33
C GLY A 223 44.54 4.02 -31.34
N VAL A 224 43.22 4.01 -31.14
CA VAL A 224 42.55 4.91 -30.16
C VAL A 224 43.08 4.67 -28.74
N PHE A 225 43.40 3.42 -28.44
CA PHE A 225 43.94 3.02 -27.14
C PHE A 225 45.37 3.50 -26.92
N LYS A 226 46.19 3.53 -27.97
CA LYS A 226 47.55 4.02 -27.90
C LYS A 226 47.59 5.52 -27.60
N ASP A 227 46.64 6.28 -28.14
CA ASP A 227 46.46 7.70 -27.84
C ASP A 227 45.94 7.90 -26.41
N LEU A 228 44.99 7.07 -25.97
CA LEU A 228 44.49 7.05 -24.59
C LEU A 228 45.59 6.76 -23.56
N LEU A 229 46.49 5.83 -23.91
CA LEU A 229 47.62 5.35 -23.12
C LEU A 229 48.92 6.14 -23.40
N GLY A 230 48.85 7.32 -24.02
CA GLY A 230 49.98 8.25 -23.98
C GLY A 230 50.43 8.41 -22.52
N LEU A 231 51.74 8.23 -22.26
CA LEU A 231 52.36 8.15 -20.92
C LEU A 231 51.70 9.17 -19.98
N PRO A 232 51.05 8.75 -18.89
CA PRO A 232 50.32 9.66 -18.03
C PRO A 232 51.37 10.41 -17.21
N ASP A 233 51.21 11.72 -17.08
CA ASP A 233 52.00 12.45 -16.09
C ASP A 233 51.64 11.95 -14.69
N GLN A 234 52.62 11.98 -13.78
CA GLN A 234 52.38 11.73 -12.35
C GLN A 234 51.24 12.64 -11.87
N ASP A 235 50.26 12.06 -11.18
CA ASP A 235 49.05 12.70 -10.63
C ASP A 235 47.86 12.94 -11.60
N GLN A 236 47.84 12.28 -12.78
CA GLN A 236 46.68 12.31 -13.69
C GLN A 236 45.58 11.32 -13.27
N ALA A 237 44.34 11.81 -13.13
CA ALA A 237 43.16 10.97 -12.97
C ALA A 237 42.48 10.73 -14.32
N ILE A 238 42.00 9.50 -14.55
CA ILE A 238 41.28 9.12 -15.76
C ILE A 238 39.81 8.86 -15.38
N ALA A 239 38.89 9.69 -15.86
CA ALA A 239 37.46 9.50 -15.66
C ALA A 239 36.83 8.84 -16.89
N ALA A 240 36.24 7.66 -16.69
CA ALA A 240 35.60 6.87 -17.73
C ALA A 240 34.07 6.86 -17.53
N PHE A 241 33.31 7.31 -18.53
CA PHE A 241 31.84 7.32 -18.56
C PHE A 241 31.33 6.30 -19.56
N LEU A 242 31.13 5.07 -19.08
CA LEU A 242 30.80 3.91 -19.91
C LEU A 242 29.71 3.06 -19.26
N GLU A 243 28.93 2.36 -20.07
CA GLU A 243 28.01 1.33 -19.59
C GLU A 243 28.77 0.10 -19.06
N PRO A 244 28.17 -0.74 -18.18
CA PRO A 244 28.88 -1.86 -17.59
C PRO A 244 29.53 -2.82 -18.60
N HIS A 245 28.89 -3.05 -19.75
CA HIS A 245 29.42 -3.93 -20.79
C HIS A 245 30.55 -3.25 -21.61
N GLU A 246 30.44 -1.95 -21.85
CA GLU A 246 31.50 -1.15 -22.48
C GLU A 246 32.73 -1.08 -21.58
N MET A 247 32.51 -0.94 -20.26
CA MET A 247 33.57 -0.98 -19.26
C MET A 247 34.27 -2.33 -19.24
N ALA A 248 33.53 -3.44 -19.29
CA ALA A 248 34.11 -4.77 -19.37
C ALA A 248 35.00 -4.93 -20.63
N ARG A 249 34.57 -4.38 -21.77
CA ARG A 249 35.38 -4.37 -23.00
C ARG A 249 36.63 -3.51 -22.86
N LEU A 250 36.50 -2.31 -22.28
CA LEU A 250 37.64 -1.43 -22.00
C LEU A 250 38.68 -2.13 -21.13
N VAL A 251 38.25 -2.82 -20.07
CA VAL A 251 39.14 -3.55 -19.16
C VAL A 251 39.86 -4.69 -19.87
N ILE A 252 39.16 -5.48 -20.70
CA ILE A 252 39.78 -6.55 -21.49
C ILE A 252 40.81 -5.98 -22.48
N LEU A 253 40.51 -4.83 -23.08
CA LEU A 253 41.44 -4.12 -23.96
C LEU A 253 42.67 -3.62 -23.20
N LEU A 254 42.50 -3.08 -21.98
CA LEU A 254 43.59 -2.66 -21.10
C LEU A 254 44.48 -3.86 -20.72
N GLU A 255 43.88 -4.99 -20.36
CA GLU A 255 44.59 -6.23 -20.03
C GLU A 255 45.43 -6.75 -21.21
N ARG A 256 44.91 -6.66 -22.44
CA ARG A 256 45.63 -7.09 -23.64
C ARG A 256 46.87 -6.24 -23.94
N HIS A 257 46.90 -4.99 -23.47
CA HIS A 257 48.01 -4.06 -23.66
C HIS A 257 48.89 -3.91 -22.39
N SER A 258 48.79 -4.88 -21.46
CA SER A 258 49.37 -4.95 -20.10
C SER A 258 50.89 -4.82 -19.93
N ASN A 259 51.67 -4.53 -20.98
CA ASN A 259 53.02 -3.97 -20.79
C ASN A 259 52.99 -2.56 -20.17
N TYR A 260 51.79 -1.98 -20.02
CA TYR A 260 51.57 -0.69 -19.41
C TYR A 260 51.46 -0.81 -17.89
N GLN A 261 52.60 -0.84 -17.19
CA GLN A 261 52.67 -0.62 -15.74
C GLN A 261 52.34 0.84 -15.42
N SER A 262 51.05 1.20 -15.45
CA SER A 262 50.58 2.46 -14.93
C SER A 262 50.50 2.36 -13.41
N GLU A 263 51.62 2.31 -12.69
CA GLU A 263 51.58 2.25 -11.21
C GLU A 263 51.02 3.55 -10.56
N GLN A 264 50.73 4.59 -11.36
CA GLN A 264 50.51 5.94 -10.85
C GLN A 264 49.21 6.62 -11.31
N SER A 265 48.38 6.01 -12.16
CA SER A 265 47.08 6.62 -12.55
C SER A 265 45.93 6.15 -11.65
N THR A 266 45.07 7.09 -11.25
CA THR A 266 43.82 6.80 -10.54
C THR A 266 42.67 6.75 -11.53
N TRP A 267 41.94 5.63 -11.57
CA TRP A 267 40.76 5.50 -12.43
C TRP A 267 39.48 5.83 -11.67
N LEU A 268 38.65 6.65 -12.29
CA LEU A 268 37.32 7.03 -11.82
C LEU A 268 36.30 6.48 -12.81
N LEU A 269 35.71 5.36 -12.46
CA LEU A 269 34.79 4.60 -13.31
C LEU A 269 33.35 5.08 -13.04
N GLY A 270 32.86 6.04 -13.84
CA GLY A 270 31.48 6.50 -13.79
C GLY A 270 30.57 5.61 -14.62
N CYS A 271 29.84 4.69 -13.97
CA CYS A 271 29.00 3.73 -14.65
C CYS A 271 27.54 4.19 -14.70
N LEU A 272 26.91 4.04 -15.87
CA LEU A 272 25.53 4.49 -16.10
C LEU A 272 24.46 3.51 -15.59
N GLY A 273 24.85 2.31 -15.19
CA GLY A 273 23.97 1.26 -14.68
C GLY A 273 24.62 0.48 -13.53
N SER A 274 23.91 -0.54 -13.03
CA SER A 274 24.45 -1.39 -11.97
C SER A 274 25.57 -2.26 -12.50
N VAL A 275 26.69 -2.26 -11.78
CA VAL A 275 27.78 -3.18 -12.07
C VAL A 275 27.62 -4.43 -11.21
N ASP A 276 27.81 -5.61 -11.81
CA ASP A 276 27.90 -6.83 -11.03
C ASP A 276 29.12 -6.78 -10.12
N LYS A 277 28.97 -7.12 -8.84
CA LYS A 277 30.09 -7.14 -7.89
C LYS A 277 31.24 -8.02 -8.38
N VAL A 278 30.91 -9.11 -9.08
CA VAL A 278 31.91 -10.01 -9.68
C VAL A 278 32.66 -9.29 -10.81
N ALA A 279 31.95 -8.60 -11.71
CA ALA A 279 32.58 -7.86 -12.79
C ALA A 279 33.45 -6.71 -12.26
N ALA A 280 32.95 -5.93 -11.29
CA ALA A 280 33.72 -4.86 -10.65
C ALA A 280 35.00 -5.38 -9.99
N ARG A 281 34.94 -6.59 -9.41
CA ARG A 281 36.12 -7.26 -8.84
C ARG A 281 37.10 -7.66 -9.94
N ASP A 282 36.65 -8.25 -11.03
CA ASP A 282 37.51 -8.62 -12.16
C ASP A 282 38.21 -7.37 -12.73
N TRP A 283 37.49 -6.25 -12.82
CA TRP A 283 38.06 -4.96 -13.24
C TRP A 283 39.15 -4.48 -12.28
N SER A 284 38.94 -4.61 -10.97
CA SER A 284 39.93 -4.22 -9.96
C SER A 284 41.25 -5.00 -10.08
N MET A 285 41.19 -6.28 -10.47
CA MET A 285 42.39 -7.11 -10.63
C MET A 285 43.17 -6.70 -11.87
N ASN A 286 42.47 -6.35 -12.96
CA ASN A 286 43.09 -6.06 -14.24
C ASN A 286 43.64 -4.63 -14.35
N LEU A 287 43.11 -3.68 -13.59
CA LEU A 287 43.49 -2.27 -13.67
C LEU A 287 44.68 -1.89 -12.76
N GLY A 288 45.14 -2.76 -11.87
CA GLY A 288 46.42 -2.67 -11.14
C GLY A 288 46.61 -1.55 -10.09
N THR A 289 45.83 -0.46 -10.14
CA THR A 289 45.96 0.73 -9.25
C THR A 289 44.78 0.95 -8.29
N THR A 290 44.66 2.15 -7.70
CA THR A 290 43.48 2.55 -6.94
C THR A 290 42.39 3.00 -7.90
N HIS A 291 41.21 2.37 -7.80
CA HIS A 291 40.06 2.73 -8.63
C HIS A 291 38.85 3.05 -7.77
N PHE A 292 38.05 4.00 -8.24
CA PHE A 292 36.77 4.33 -7.67
C PHE A 292 35.69 4.04 -8.68
N LEU A 293 34.69 3.25 -8.29
CA LEU A 293 33.49 2.98 -9.07
C LEU A 293 32.37 3.87 -8.55
N ILE A 294 31.80 4.69 -9.43
CA ILE A 294 30.65 5.53 -9.15
C ILE A 294 29.46 4.92 -9.89
N GLU A 295 28.45 4.47 -9.15
CA GLU A 295 27.20 3.94 -9.73
C GLU A 295 25.97 4.63 -9.11
N PRO A 296 24.86 4.75 -9.85
CA PRO A 296 23.62 5.26 -9.29
C PRO A 296 23.12 4.35 -8.16
N HIS A 297 22.57 4.92 -7.09
CA HIS A 297 22.02 4.14 -5.99
C HIS A 297 20.72 3.44 -6.43
N MET A 298 20.76 2.11 -6.51
CA MET A 298 19.61 1.27 -6.83
C MET A 298 19.20 0.44 -5.60
N PRO A 299 18.18 0.88 -4.84
CA PRO A 299 17.73 0.12 -3.70
C PRO A 299 17.10 -1.21 -4.13
N VAL A 300 17.47 -2.28 -3.42
CA VAL A 300 16.78 -3.57 -3.55
C VAL A 300 15.38 -3.43 -2.98
N LEU A 301 14.36 -3.67 -3.81
CA LEU A 301 12.97 -3.53 -3.40
C LEU A 301 12.50 -4.85 -2.80
N GLU A 302 12.65 -5.01 -1.48
CA GLU A 302 12.28 -6.24 -0.76
C GLU A 302 10.82 -6.66 -1.02
N GLY A 303 9.90 -5.70 -1.03
CA GLY A 303 8.49 -5.95 -1.33
C GLY A 303 8.25 -6.47 -2.75
N PHE A 304 9.04 -5.98 -3.73
CA PHE A 304 8.98 -6.49 -5.10
C PHE A 304 9.59 -7.89 -5.19
N LYS A 305 10.72 -8.14 -4.53
CA LYS A 305 11.33 -9.46 -4.46
C LYS A 305 10.34 -10.50 -3.94
N ASP A 306 9.65 -10.21 -2.84
CA ASP A 306 8.65 -11.12 -2.27
C ASP A 306 7.47 -11.36 -3.24
N TYR A 307 6.99 -10.30 -3.88
CA TYR A 307 5.93 -10.39 -4.89
C TYR A 307 6.35 -11.24 -6.09
N TYR A 308 7.54 -10.99 -6.63
CA TYR A 308 8.07 -11.73 -7.78
C TYR A 308 8.24 -13.21 -7.45
N MET A 309 8.78 -13.53 -6.27
CA MET A 309 8.93 -14.90 -5.77
C MET A 309 7.60 -15.62 -5.60
N GLN A 310 6.57 -14.91 -5.13
CA GLN A 310 5.22 -15.47 -5.01
C GLN A 310 4.62 -15.78 -6.38
N SER A 311 4.85 -14.93 -7.38
CA SER A 311 4.28 -15.08 -8.72
C SER A 311 4.90 -16.21 -9.56
N LYS A 312 6.23 -16.40 -9.47
CA LYS A 312 6.97 -17.36 -10.32
C LYS A 312 7.31 -18.70 -9.64
N GLY A 313 6.94 -18.87 -8.36
CA GLY A 313 7.13 -20.11 -7.61
C GLY A 313 8.54 -20.28 -7.02
N LYS A 314 8.69 -21.24 -6.09
CA LYS A 314 9.88 -21.41 -5.23
C LYS A 314 11.17 -21.80 -5.98
N SER A 315 11.10 -22.29 -7.21
CA SER A 315 12.26 -22.80 -7.95
C SER A 315 13.26 -21.70 -8.35
N LEU A 316 12.82 -20.45 -8.46
CA LEU A 316 13.66 -19.31 -8.87
C LEU A 316 14.35 -18.57 -7.72
N GLN A 317 14.18 -19.03 -6.47
CA GLN A 317 14.59 -18.25 -5.30
C GLN A 317 16.10 -18.08 -5.13
N LYS A 318 16.90 -19.05 -5.56
CA LYS A 318 18.36 -19.05 -5.28
C LYS A 318 19.16 -18.06 -6.13
N ASN A 319 18.64 -17.67 -7.30
CA ASN A 319 19.40 -16.89 -8.29
C ASN A 319 18.69 -15.57 -8.66
N PHE A 320 17.84 -15.04 -7.78
CA PHE A 320 17.18 -13.77 -8.07
C PHE A 320 18.19 -12.63 -7.96
N LYS A 321 18.55 -12.09 -9.13
CA LYS A 321 19.21 -10.81 -9.30
C LYS A 321 18.15 -9.85 -9.83
N GLN A 322 17.90 -8.78 -9.07
CA GLN A 322 16.97 -7.73 -9.48
C GLN A 322 17.62 -6.96 -10.63
N ASP A 323 16.87 -6.75 -11.70
CA ASP A 323 17.31 -5.89 -12.79
C ASP A 323 17.50 -4.43 -12.32
N PRO A 324 18.57 -3.73 -12.77
CA PRO A 324 18.84 -2.35 -12.38
C PRO A 324 17.75 -1.34 -12.75
N GLU A 325 16.93 -1.62 -13.77
CA GLU A 325 15.88 -0.68 -14.22
C GLU A 325 14.56 -0.85 -13.44
N VAL A 326 14.40 -1.93 -12.67
CA VAL A 326 13.22 -2.19 -11.84
C VAL A 326 12.89 -1.03 -10.88
N PRO A 327 13.85 -0.49 -10.09
CA PRO A 327 13.58 0.68 -9.24
C PRO A 327 13.10 1.90 -10.00
N TYR A 328 13.60 2.13 -11.22
CA TYR A 328 13.21 3.28 -12.04
C TYR A 328 11.80 3.12 -12.62
N ILE A 329 11.39 1.91 -12.99
CA ILE A 329 10.00 1.62 -13.38
C ILE A 329 9.06 1.86 -12.19
N VAL A 330 9.41 1.32 -11.02
CA VAL A 330 8.61 1.52 -9.81
C VAL A 330 8.50 3.00 -9.49
N ARG A 331 9.60 3.75 -9.62
CA ARG A 331 9.62 5.22 -9.46
C ARG A 331 8.74 5.93 -10.46
N ALA A 332 8.85 5.61 -11.76
CA ALA A 332 8.00 6.18 -12.80
C ALA A 332 6.50 5.96 -12.49
N MET A 333 6.14 4.72 -12.14
CA MET A 333 4.77 4.35 -11.81
C MET A 333 4.26 5.08 -10.56
N SER A 334 5.11 5.14 -9.53
CA SER A 334 4.86 5.83 -8.26
C SER A 334 4.61 7.32 -8.47
N THR A 335 5.35 7.96 -9.36
CA THR A 335 5.21 9.38 -9.69
C THR A 335 3.98 9.67 -10.56
N LEU A 336 3.68 8.82 -11.56
CA LEU A 336 2.42 8.90 -12.31
C LEU A 336 1.21 8.72 -11.39
N GLY A 337 1.26 7.74 -10.48
CA GLY A 337 0.21 7.51 -9.50
C GLY A 337 -0.03 8.69 -8.57
N ALA A 338 1.04 9.35 -8.11
CA ALA A 338 0.95 10.56 -7.31
C ALA A 338 0.32 11.72 -8.10
N ALA A 339 0.64 11.89 -9.38
CA ALA A 339 0.06 12.93 -10.22
C ALA A 339 -1.44 12.71 -10.46
N VAL A 340 -1.87 11.46 -10.70
CA VAL A 340 -3.29 11.11 -10.82
C VAL A 340 -4.04 11.39 -9.52
N GLN A 341 -3.45 11.05 -8.36
CA GLN A 341 -4.06 11.33 -7.06
C GLN A 341 -4.17 12.84 -6.80
N LEU A 342 -3.13 13.62 -7.11
CA LEU A 342 -3.17 15.08 -6.99
C LEU A 342 -4.24 15.69 -7.90
N MET A 343 -4.38 15.18 -9.11
CA MET A 343 -5.43 15.58 -10.04
C MET A 343 -6.83 15.30 -9.46
N ASP A 344 -7.06 14.11 -8.89
CA ASP A 344 -8.32 13.74 -8.26
C ASP A 344 -8.64 14.65 -7.05
N MET A 345 -7.65 14.92 -6.20
CA MET A 345 -7.80 15.83 -5.05
C MET A 345 -8.09 17.28 -5.46
N ASN A 346 -7.40 17.80 -6.46
CA ASN A 346 -7.59 19.16 -6.95
C ASN A 346 -8.96 19.34 -7.62
N ASN A 347 -9.43 18.33 -8.34
CA ASN A 347 -10.75 18.38 -9.00
C ASN A 347 -11.90 18.29 -8.00
N CYS A 348 -11.81 17.41 -7.00
CA CYS A 348 -12.90 17.23 -6.06
C CYS A 348 -12.98 18.33 -4.99
N SER A 349 -11.87 19.01 -4.66
CA SER A 349 -11.89 20.12 -3.69
C SER A 349 -12.63 21.35 -4.21
N GLN A 350 -12.62 21.63 -5.52
CA GLN A 350 -13.31 22.79 -6.09
C GLN A 350 -14.84 22.66 -6.09
N ILE A 351 -15.37 21.43 -6.19
CA ILE A 351 -16.82 21.19 -6.25
C ILE A 351 -17.47 21.45 -4.87
N SER A 352 -16.76 21.17 -3.77
CA SER A 352 -17.27 21.36 -2.41
C SER A 352 -17.57 22.82 -2.04
N TYR A 353 -16.98 23.81 -2.72
CA TYR A 353 -17.20 25.23 -2.41
C TYR A 353 -18.42 25.83 -3.12
N LEU A 354 -18.97 25.16 -4.14
CA LEU A 354 -20.08 25.68 -4.95
C LEU A 354 -21.46 25.21 -4.49
N HIS A 355 -21.55 24.38 -3.43
CA HIS A 355 -22.82 23.86 -2.93
C HIS A 355 -23.12 24.28 -1.48
N ASN A 356 -23.05 25.59 -1.22
CA ASN A 356 -23.67 26.17 -0.03
C ASN A 356 -25.19 26.32 -0.28
N ASN A 357 -25.99 25.32 0.14
CA ASN A 357 -27.29 25.51 0.83
C ASN A 357 -28.25 24.31 0.84
N THR A 358 -27.90 23.13 0.30
CA THR A 358 -28.74 21.94 0.44
C THR A 358 -27.92 20.72 0.80
N ILE A 359 -28.17 20.20 2.02
CA ILE A 359 -27.52 19.04 2.62
C ILE A 359 -28.08 17.78 1.96
N GLU A 360 -27.59 17.44 0.77
CA GLU A 360 -27.66 16.08 0.24
C GLU A 360 -26.28 15.71 -0.32
N GLN A 361 -25.53 14.95 0.48
CA GLN A 361 -24.23 14.40 0.14
C GLN A 361 -24.38 13.29 -0.92
N LEU A 362 -24.66 13.65 -2.16
CA LEU A 362 -24.50 12.75 -3.28
C LEU A 362 -23.04 12.86 -3.75
N SER A 363 -22.23 11.82 -3.47
CA SER A 363 -20.85 11.72 -3.95
C SER A 363 -20.86 11.47 -5.46
N ILE A 364 -21.02 12.55 -6.24
CA ILE A 364 -20.94 12.46 -7.70
C ILE A 364 -19.46 12.24 -8.06
N PRO A 365 -19.12 11.17 -8.81
CA PRO A 365 -17.76 10.92 -9.23
C PRO A 365 -17.27 12.08 -10.12
N CYS A 366 -16.28 12.83 -9.61
CA CYS A 366 -15.70 14.04 -10.23
C CYS A 366 -15.12 13.78 -11.64
N THR A 367 -14.91 12.51 -12.01
CA THR A 367 -14.28 12.08 -13.26
C THR A 367 -15.29 11.78 -14.38
N SER A 368 -16.61 11.83 -14.13
CA SER A 368 -17.64 11.46 -15.11
C SER A 368 -17.65 12.35 -16.37
N SER A 369 -17.25 13.61 -16.27
CA SER A 369 -17.41 14.63 -17.33
C SER A 369 -16.12 15.05 -18.05
N MET A 370 -14.95 14.43 -17.79
CA MET A 370 -13.70 14.94 -18.39
C MET A 370 -13.37 14.29 -19.73
N ASP A 371 -13.19 15.14 -20.75
CA ASP A 371 -12.63 14.74 -22.04
C ASP A 371 -11.17 14.30 -21.89
N ASN A 372 -10.79 13.19 -22.53
CA ASN A 372 -9.45 12.58 -22.44
C ASN A 372 -8.30 13.58 -22.66
N ILE A 373 -8.44 14.52 -23.61
CA ILE A 373 -7.41 15.53 -23.92
C ILE A 373 -7.14 16.43 -22.71
N THR A 374 -8.17 16.76 -21.94
CA THR A 374 -8.02 17.59 -20.75
C THR A 374 -7.36 16.82 -19.60
N LEU A 375 -7.48 15.50 -19.59
CA LEU A 375 -6.91 14.62 -18.56
C LEU A 375 -5.38 14.61 -18.66
N GLN A 376 -4.84 14.35 -19.85
CA GLN A 376 -3.39 14.17 -20.04
C GLN A 376 -2.61 15.47 -19.77
N ARG A 377 -3.10 16.62 -20.28
CA ARG A 377 -2.48 17.93 -19.99
C ARG A 377 -2.51 18.29 -18.50
N ARG A 378 -3.55 17.84 -17.77
CA ARG A 378 -3.62 18.02 -16.31
C ARG A 378 -2.61 17.12 -15.61
N VAL A 379 -2.50 15.86 -15.99
CA VAL A 379 -1.48 14.94 -15.46
C VAL A 379 -0.08 15.54 -15.66
N LEU A 380 0.23 16.07 -16.84
CA LEU A 380 1.50 16.77 -17.09
C LEU A 380 1.69 17.98 -16.16
N ARG A 381 0.65 18.78 -15.95
CA ARG A 381 0.71 19.95 -15.05
C ARG A 381 0.94 19.53 -13.60
N GLU A 382 0.28 18.48 -13.13
CA GLU A 382 0.46 17.96 -11.76
C GLU A 382 1.83 17.28 -11.59
N LEU A 383 2.33 16.59 -12.62
CA LEU A 383 3.70 16.07 -12.63
C LEU A 383 4.74 17.18 -12.44
N LYS A 384 4.56 18.33 -13.10
CA LYS A 384 5.43 19.49 -12.90
C LYS A 384 5.33 20.11 -11.50
N LYS A 385 4.22 19.89 -10.77
CA LYS A 385 4.06 20.36 -9.37
C LYS A 385 4.64 19.42 -8.33
N LEU A 386 4.77 18.12 -8.64
CA LEU A 386 5.47 17.14 -7.80
C LEU A 386 6.97 17.47 -7.61
N SER A 387 7.46 18.49 -8.33
CA SER A 387 8.79 19.06 -8.20
C SER A 387 9.09 19.75 -6.88
N LEU A 388 8.06 20.14 -6.13
CA LEU A 388 8.24 20.87 -4.89
C LEU A 388 8.56 19.88 -3.76
N PRO A 389 9.63 20.09 -2.97
CA PRO A 389 9.90 19.27 -1.81
C PRO A 389 8.70 19.34 -0.88
N LEU A 390 7.94 18.24 -0.79
CA LEU A 390 6.90 18.15 0.24
C LEU A 390 7.61 18.33 1.57
N SER A 391 7.27 19.42 2.28
CA SER A 391 7.84 19.64 3.60
C SER A 391 7.59 18.38 4.42
N LYS A 392 8.60 17.90 5.15
CA LYS A 392 8.56 16.69 5.99
C LYS A 392 7.39 16.65 7.00
N THR A 393 6.60 17.73 7.09
CA THR A 393 5.47 17.96 7.99
C THR A 393 4.09 17.66 7.40
N SER A 394 3.90 17.49 6.08
CA SER A 394 2.55 17.23 5.54
C SER A 394 2.17 15.75 5.61
N GLN A 395 1.44 15.37 6.65
CA GLN A 395 0.94 14.01 6.91
C GLN A 395 -0.10 13.50 5.88
N TRP A 396 -0.52 14.34 4.93
CA TRP A 396 -1.61 14.12 3.97
C TRP A 396 -1.17 14.03 2.50
N GLY A 397 0.14 13.97 2.21
CA GLY A 397 0.66 13.79 0.85
C GLY A 397 0.51 12.34 0.33
N PRO A 398 0.53 12.12 -1.01
CA PRO A 398 0.54 10.78 -1.59
C PRO A 398 1.74 9.99 -1.06
N ARG A 399 1.48 8.89 -0.34
CA ARG A 399 2.54 8.09 0.32
C ARG A 399 3.57 7.62 -0.71
N GLU A 400 4.85 7.79 -0.39
CA GLU A 400 5.95 7.26 -1.18
C GLU A 400 6.10 5.75 -0.95
N ILE A 401 6.44 5.02 -2.02
CA ILE A 401 6.86 3.62 -1.89
C ILE A 401 8.22 3.66 -1.18
N SER A 402 8.36 2.90 -0.09
CA SER A 402 9.59 2.89 0.71
C SER A 402 10.81 2.64 -0.17
N GLY A 403 11.81 3.53 -0.09
CA GLY A 403 13.02 3.49 -0.90
C GLY A 403 12.95 4.26 -2.22
N VAL A 404 11.84 4.94 -2.53
CA VAL A 404 11.67 5.68 -3.78
C VAL A 404 11.31 7.14 -3.50
N THR A 405 12.30 8.03 -3.61
CA THR A 405 12.12 9.49 -3.62
C THR A 405 11.56 9.95 -4.98
N ARG A 406 10.63 10.93 -4.97
CA ARG A 406 9.88 11.37 -6.16
C ARG A 406 10.13 12.84 -6.61
N HIS A 407 11.25 13.43 -6.26
CA HIS A 407 11.51 14.84 -6.64
C HIS A 407 11.90 14.97 -8.11
N ILE A 408 11.06 15.62 -8.92
CA ILE A 408 11.35 15.94 -10.33
C ILE A 408 11.70 17.43 -10.41
N SER A 409 12.83 17.85 -10.96
CA SER A 409 13.09 19.26 -11.27
C SER A 409 12.16 19.81 -12.35
N HIS A 410 12.07 21.14 -12.46
CA HIS A 410 11.19 21.83 -13.42
C HIS A 410 11.43 21.44 -14.89
N ASN A 411 12.64 20.98 -15.23
CA ASN A 411 13.05 20.48 -16.54
C ASN A 411 12.69 19.00 -16.78
N GLY A 412 11.92 18.37 -15.89
CA GLY A 412 11.50 16.97 -16.03
C GLY A 412 12.57 15.95 -15.63
N ARG A 413 13.68 16.37 -15.03
CA ARG A 413 14.72 15.47 -14.50
C ARG A 413 14.43 15.08 -13.06
N LEU A 414 15.04 14.00 -12.57
CA LEU A 414 14.95 13.68 -11.15
C LEU A 414 16.00 14.51 -10.38
N SER A 415 15.58 15.28 -9.37
CA SER A 415 16.50 16.14 -8.60
C SER A 415 17.23 15.40 -7.48
N ASN A 416 16.70 14.27 -7.00
CA ASN A 416 17.23 13.55 -5.85
C ASN A 416 17.74 12.15 -6.25
N ASN A 417 18.85 12.13 -6.98
CA ASN A 417 19.59 10.91 -7.28
C ASN A 417 20.77 10.80 -6.32
N GLY A 418 20.77 9.73 -5.52
CA GLY A 418 21.96 9.30 -4.80
C GLY A 418 22.86 8.45 -5.69
N TYR A 419 24.17 8.58 -5.52
CA TYR A 419 25.21 7.80 -6.16
C TYR A 419 26.10 7.19 -5.10
N LEU A 420 26.46 5.93 -5.27
CA LEU A 420 27.38 5.23 -4.40
C LEU A 420 28.77 5.25 -5.02
N VAL A 421 29.76 5.57 -4.21
CA VAL A 421 31.17 5.57 -4.59
C VAL A 421 31.82 4.40 -3.87
N TYR A 422 32.25 3.41 -4.63
CA TYR A 422 32.97 2.24 -4.15
C TYR A 422 34.46 2.41 -4.42
N ARG A 423 35.28 1.98 -3.47
CA ARG A 423 36.71 1.78 -3.69
C ARG A 423 36.92 0.34 -4.15
N LEU A 424 37.59 0.17 -5.28
CA LEU A 424 38.01 -1.13 -5.78
C LEU A 424 39.40 -1.43 -5.22
N SER A 425 39.48 -2.42 -4.33
CA SER A 425 40.74 -2.88 -3.73
C SER A 425 41.19 -4.15 -4.46
N PRO A 426 42.40 -4.20 -5.03
CA PRO A 426 42.89 -5.40 -5.72
C PRO A 426 42.93 -6.58 -4.73
N GLY A 427 42.24 -7.66 -5.07
CA GLY A 427 42.16 -8.87 -4.24
C GLY A 427 41.09 -8.87 -3.14
N GLY A 428 40.33 -7.79 -2.97
CA GLY A 428 39.18 -7.76 -2.06
C GLY A 428 38.02 -8.62 -2.56
N ASP A 429 37.39 -9.39 -1.66
CA ASP A 429 36.18 -10.16 -1.97
C ASP A 429 34.91 -9.27 -2.03
N GLU A 430 34.96 -8.06 -1.45
CA GLU A 430 33.81 -7.17 -1.31
C GLU A 430 34.12 -5.75 -1.81
N LEU A 431 33.13 -5.08 -2.39
CA LEU A 431 33.21 -3.67 -2.78
C LEU A 431 33.11 -2.80 -1.54
N ASP A 432 34.16 -2.02 -1.25
CA ASP A 432 34.20 -1.15 -0.08
C ASP A 432 33.48 0.17 -0.38
N PRO A 433 32.32 0.48 0.25
CA PRO A 433 31.67 1.77 0.07
C PRO A 433 32.54 2.87 0.68
N ALA A 434 32.99 3.82 -0.13
CA ALA A 434 33.89 4.90 0.26
C ALA A 434 33.16 6.22 0.53
N ALA A 435 32.18 6.55 -0.31
CA ALA A 435 31.41 7.78 -0.19
C ALA A 435 30.04 7.62 -0.86
N TRP A 436 29.20 8.63 -0.67
CA TRP A 436 27.96 8.78 -1.41
C TRP A 436 27.85 10.22 -1.90
N TYR A 437 27.19 10.40 -3.04
CA TYR A 437 27.03 11.69 -3.68
C TYR A 437 25.55 11.94 -3.99
N SER A 438 25.07 13.15 -3.74
CA SER A 438 23.75 13.61 -4.17
C SER A 438 23.86 15.03 -4.70
N ASP A 439 23.05 15.39 -5.69
CA ASP A 439 23.01 16.77 -6.19
C ASP A 439 22.62 17.78 -5.08
N GLU A 440 21.83 17.34 -4.08
CA GLU A 440 21.37 18.17 -2.96
C GLU A 440 22.41 18.30 -1.82
N GLU A 441 23.12 17.21 -1.51
CA GLU A 441 24.03 17.14 -0.36
C GLU A 441 25.52 17.24 -0.72
N GLY A 442 25.85 17.13 -2.01
CA GLY A 442 27.22 17.05 -2.50
C GLY A 442 27.84 15.68 -2.26
N LEU A 443 29.18 15.63 -2.24
CA LEU A 443 29.93 14.42 -1.92
C LEU A 443 30.10 14.33 -0.41
N VAL A 444 29.40 13.36 0.18
CA VAL A 444 29.47 13.04 1.59
C VAL A 444 30.26 11.75 1.75
N LEU A 445 31.38 11.85 2.45
CA LEU A 445 32.19 10.68 2.77
C LEU A 445 31.37 9.74 3.64
N ALA A 446 31.52 8.44 3.44
CA ALA A 446 30.92 7.47 4.35
C ALA A 446 31.58 7.65 5.72
N ALA A 447 30.99 8.51 6.55
CA ALA A 447 31.35 8.61 7.95
C ALA A 447 31.10 7.22 8.55
N ILE A 448 32.01 6.79 9.42
CA ILE A 448 31.91 5.60 10.25
C ILE A 448 30.64 5.75 11.11
N SER A 449 29.47 5.51 10.54
CA SER A 449 28.19 5.61 11.23
C SER A 449 27.93 4.22 11.77
N HIS A 450 28.17 4.06 13.07
CA HIS A 450 27.74 2.93 13.87
C HIS A 450 26.28 2.59 13.54
N THR A 451 26.04 1.52 12.79
CA THR A 451 24.72 0.91 12.72
C THR A 451 24.67 -0.32 13.64
N SER A 452 23.55 -0.46 14.32
CA SER A 452 23.30 -1.24 15.55
C SER A 452 23.35 -2.77 15.41
N ASN A 453 24.08 -3.33 14.44
CA ASN A 453 24.11 -4.77 14.15
C ASN A 453 25.50 -5.42 14.36
N GLY A 454 26.18 -5.09 15.46
CA GLY A 454 27.02 -6.03 16.21
C GLY A 454 28.19 -6.76 15.51
N ARG A 455 28.66 -6.32 14.34
CA ARG A 455 29.96 -6.74 13.79
C ARG A 455 30.86 -5.53 13.69
N SER A 456 31.79 -5.42 14.63
CA SER A 456 32.87 -4.43 14.62
C SER A 456 33.90 -4.83 13.57
N PHE A 457 33.98 -4.08 12.46
CA PHE A 457 35.21 -3.98 11.70
C PHE A 457 35.85 -2.64 12.05
N VAL A 458 36.86 -2.70 12.90
CA VAL A 458 37.77 -1.59 13.17
C VAL A 458 38.76 -1.57 12.02
N PHE A 459 38.62 -0.64 11.08
CA PHE A 459 39.68 -0.38 10.12
C PHE A 459 40.77 0.42 10.83
N GLY A 460 41.73 -0.30 11.41
CA GLY A 460 42.99 0.26 11.86
C GLY A 460 43.78 0.79 10.66
N HIS A 461 44.35 1.98 10.83
CA HIS A 461 45.33 2.57 9.92
C HIS A 461 46.36 1.53 9.45
N THR A 462 46.38 1.21 8.14
CA THR A 462 47.58 0.90 7.33
C THR A 462 47.16 0.52 5.90
N HIS A 463 46.61 1.44 5.11
CA HIS A 463 46.69 1.34 3.64
C HIS A 463 46.96 2.74 3.07
N SER A 464 48.10 2.89 2.41
CA SER A 464 48.70 4.12 1.89
C SER A 464 47.97 4.68 0.65
N GLY A 465 46.66 4.95 0.78
CA GLY A 465 45.87 5.64 -0.24
C GLY A 465 45.56 7.09 0.16
N PRO A 466 45.35 8.01 -0.81
CA PRO A 466 44.97 9.39 -0.51
C PRO A 466 43.59 9.44 0.19
N PRO A 467 43.43 10.20 1.28
CA PRO A 467 42.13 10.38 1.94
C PRO A 467 41.21 11.25 1.09
N LEU A 468 39.94 10.84 0.96
CA LEU A 468 38.91 11.67 0.32
C LEU A 468 38.53 12.85 1.25
N SER A 469 38.26 14.02 0.67
CA SER A 469 37.65 15.17 1.37
C SER A 469 36.21 15.42 0.91
N ALA A 470 35.32 15.88 1.80
CA ALA A 470 33.95 16.25 1.43
C ALA A 470 33.94 17.40 0.40
N VAL A 471 32.95 17.39 -0.51
CA VAL A 471 32.76 18.44 -1.53
C VAL A 471 31.32 18.94 -1.44
N PRO A 472 31.06 20.25 -1.30
CA PRO A 472 29.70 20.78 -1.21
C PRO A 472 28.89 20.52 -2.50
N PRO A 473 27.55 20.57 -2.43
CA PRO A 473 26.68 20.38 -3.59
C PRO A 473 26.94 21.43 -4.68
N PHE A 474 26.74 21.04 -5.94
CA PHE A 474 26.81 22.00 -7.04
C PHE A 474 25.52 22.82 -7.09
N GLN A 475 25.59 24.09 -6.70
CA GLN A 475 24.56 25.04 -7.07
C GLN A 475 24.66 25.28 -8.58
N GLY A 476 23.67 24.79 -9.33
CA GLY A 476 23.58 25.07 -10.76
C GLY A 476 23.46 26.58 -11.00
N PRO A 477 23.83 27.09 -12.19
CA PRO A 477 23.59 28.49 -12.58
C PRO A 477 22.09 28.82 -12.69
N GLU A 478 21.19 27.85 -12.47
CA GLU A 478 19.74 28.00 -12.61
C GLU A 478 19.12 28.95 -11.58
N GLU A 479 19.70 29.13 -10.38
CA GLU A 479 19.24 30.15 -9.41
C GLU A 479 19.83 31.55 -9.66
N LEU A 480 20.96 31.68 -10.39
CA LEU A 480 21.52 32.99 -10.75
C LEU A 480 20.96 33.54 -12.08
N GLY A 481 20.46 32.66 -12.97
CA GLY A 481 19.92 33.05 -14.27
C GLY A 481 18.64 33.89 -14.22
N GLU A 482 17.90 33.89 -13.10
CA GLU A 482 16.77 34.83 -12.90
C GLU A 482 17.22 36.26 -12.59
N LEU A 483 18.46 36.47 -12.11
CA LEU A 483 19.04 37.81 -11.92
C LEU A 483 19.75 38.33 -13.18
N GLU A 484 20.37 37.45 -13.97
CA GLU A 484 21.15 37.81 -15.16
C GLU A 484 20.26 38.13 -16.38
N ASN A 485 19.07 37.52 -16.48
CA ASN A 485 18.07 37.82 -17.52
C ASN A 485 17.37 39.19 -17.35
N SER A 486 17.71 39.96 -16.30
CA SER A 486 17.25 41.34 -16.12
C SER A 486 18.26 42.39 -16.63
N VAL A 487 19.44 41.98 -17.12
CA VAL A 487 20.50 42.92 -17.58
C VAL A 487 20.93 42.71 -19.03
N GLU A 488 20.63 41.57 -19.68
CA GLU A 488 20.91 41.36 -21.10
C GLU A 488 19.72 41.69 -22.02
N THR A 489 19.34 42.98 -22.05
CA THR A 489 18.62 43.56 -23.20
C THR A 489 19.36 44.78 -23.71
N LEU A 490 20.63 44.62 -24.12
CA LEU A 490 21.36 45.55 -24.99
C LEU A 490 22.73 44.95 -25.40
N SER A 491 22.73 44.10 -26.42
CA SER A 491 23.71 44.17 -27.52
C SER A 491 23.52 43.00 -28.49
N THR A 492 22.89 43.31 -29.63
CA THR A 492 23.00 42.52 -30.84
C THR A 492 23.92 43.28 -31.78
N GLN A 493 25.06 42.70 -32.17
CA GLN A 493 25.52 42.65 -33.57
C GLN A 493 26.93 42.09 -33.74
N SER A 494 27.09 41.39 -34.86
CA SER A 494 28.33 41.00 -35.55
C SER A 494 29.04 39.72 -35.06
N SER A 495 29.70 38.93 -35.89
CA SER A 495 29.40 38.25 -37.17
C SER A 495 30.64 37.38 -37.48
N LYS A 496 30.43 36.17 -38.00
CA LYS A 496 31.33 35.33 -38.87
C LYS A 496 32.87 35.36 -38.68
N PHE A 497 33.48 34.19 -38.45
CA PHE A 497 34.60 33.57 -39.21
C PHE A 497 34.92 32.20 -38.55
N SER A 498 34.68 31.03 -39.16
CA SER A 498 35.51 30.26 -40.12
C SER A 498 36.85 29.73 -39.59
N THR A 499 36.90 28.41 -39.45
CA THR A 499 38.01 27.43 -39.54
C THR A 499 39.46 27.93 -39.58
N GLY A 500 40.32 27.40 -38.69
CA GLY A 500 41.77 27.46 -38.85
C GLY A 500 42.57 26.86 -37.69
N LYS A 501 43.25 25.75 -37.99
CA LYS A 501 44.43 25.10 -37.38
C LYS A 501 45.06 25.72 -36.12
N GLY A 502 45.43 24.81 -35.21
CA GLY A 502 46.05 25.07 -33.92
C GLY A 502 47.32 25.92 -33.94
N VAL A 503 47.44 26.72 -32.88
CA VAL A 503 48.64 27.42 -32.45
C VAL A 503 48.73 27.22 -30.95
N ILE A 504 49.81 26.60 -30.51
CA ILE A 504 50.22 26.52 -29.11
C ILE A 504 50.76 27.90 -28.73
N ILE A 505 50.14 28.55 -27.73
CA ILE A 505 50.66 29.77 -27.10
C ILE A 505 50.89 29.42 -25.62
N PRO A 506 52.14 29.44 -25.11
CA PRO A 506 52.37 29.40 -23.68
C PRO A 506 52.15 30.80 -23.10
N ILE A 507 51.42 30.90 -22.00
CA ILE A 507 51.38 32.11 -21.17
C ILE A 507 52.02 31.75 -19.83
N ASP A 508 53.30 32.07 -19.71
CA ASP A 508 53.94 32.33 -18.42
C ASP A 508 53.48 33.71 -17.94
N THR A 509 53.01 33.80 -16.69
CA THR A 509 53.29 34.95 -15.83
C THR A 509 53.16 34.56 -14.36
N GLU A 510 54.33 34.58 -13.71
CA GLU A 510 54.62 34.71 -12.29
C GLU A 510 54.18 36.11 -11.76
N SER A 511 53.76 36.21 -10.48
CA SER A 511 54.04 37.34 -9.54
C SER A 511 52.93 37.60 -8.48
N ASN A 512 53.19 37.13 -7.25
CA ASN A 512 53.35 37.89 -5.98
C ASN A 512 52.30 38.86 -5.35
N ARG A 513 52.24 38.75 -4.00
CA ARG A 513 51.80 39.68 -2.91
C ARG A 513 50.29 39.75 -2.57
N GLU A 514 49.83 39.94 -1.32
CA GLU A 514 50.41 40.11 0.02
C GLU A 514 49.30 39.91 1.08
N PHE A 515 49.72 39.63 2.32
CA PHE A 515 48.94 39.55 3.56
C PHE A 515 48.37 40.92 3.98
N ILE A 516 47.15 40.94 4.56
CA ILE A 516 46.74 41.93 5.57
C ILE A 516 46.00 41.21 6.71
N GLU A 517 46.56 41.38 7.90
CA GLU A 517 46.10 41.01 9.23
C GLU A 517 45.47 42.27 9.86
N LEU A 518 44.27 42.18 10.46
CA LEU A 518 43.69 43.25 11.30
C LEU A 518 42.83 42.65 12.43
N GLU A 519 43.48 42.52 13.58
CA GLU A 519 43.14 43.00 14.93
C GLU A 519 41.67 43.15 15.42
N GLU A 520 41.46 42.62 16.63
CA GLU A 520 40.33 42.79 17.55
C GLU A 520 40.10 44.24 18.00
N THR A 521 38.86 44.60 18.31
CA THR A 521 38.54 45.46 19.49
C THR A 521 37.08 45.28 19.96
N GLU A 522 36.91 45.11 21.27
CA GLU A 522 35.67 45.09 22.05
C GLU A 522 35.03 46.49 22.23
N SER A 523 33.69 46.57 22.45
CA SER A 523 33.04 47.65 23.25
C SER A 523 31.52 47.44 23.51
N VAL A 524 31.21 46.73 24.61
CA VAL A 524 30.31 47.04 25.76
C VAL A 524 29.16 48.12 25.72
N ARG A 525 27.89 47.64 25.94
CA ARG A 525 26.70 48.18 26.73
C ARG A 525 25.85 49.40 26.27
N PRO A 526 24.63 49.69 26.85
CA PRO A 526 23.69 48.90 27.68
C PRO A 526 22.15 49.05 27.39
N ILE A 527 21.40 48.25 28.17
CA ILE A 527 19.96 48.15 28.52
C ILE A 527 19.18 49.47 28.71
N ILE A 528 17.90 49.51 28.28
CA ILE A 528 16.82 50.26 28.95
C ILE A 528 15.53 49.41 29.07
N ILE A 529 15.14 49.15 30.32
CA ILE A 529 13.84 48.66 30.77
C ILE A 529 12.98 49.89 31.11
N ARG A 530 11.70 49.91 30.73
CA ARG A 530 10.73 50.91 31.22
C ARG A 530 9.47 50.22 31.76
N LYS A 531 9.07 50.63 32.96
CA LYS A 531 7.94 50.12 33.76
C LYS A 531 7.10 51.31 34.23
N ASN A 532 5.78 51.09 34.36
CA ASN A 532 4.74 51.91 35.03
C ASN A 532 4.42 53.28 34.39
N ASP A 533 3.17 53.77 34.38
CA ASP A 533 2.28 53.90 35.55
C ASP A 533 0.77 54.07 35.25
N GLN A 534 -0.01 54.02 36.33
CA GLN A 534 -1.46 54.04 36.47
C GLN A 534 -2.20 55.35 36.08
N ARG A 535 -3.54 55.21 35.89
CA ARG A 535 -4.66 55.82 36.69
C ARG A 535 -5.68 56.73 35.97
N ARG A 536 -6.96 56.44 36.30
CA ARG A 536 -8.20 57.26 36.44
C ARG A 536 -9.13 57.39 35.21
N LYS A 537 -10.35 56.79 35.28
CA LYS A 537 -11.67 57.29 35.80
C LYS A 537 -12.44 58.03 34.69
N SER A 538 -13.76 57.99 34.51
CA SER A 538 -14.91 57.32 35.14
C SER A 538 -16.19 57.78 34.40
N THR A 539 -17.28 57.00 34.54
CA THR A 539 -18.71 57.40 34.54
C THR A 539 -19.40 57.87 33.24
N PHE A 540 -20.56 57.29 32.91
CA PHE A 540 -21.89 57.94 32.97
C PHE A 540 -23.02 56.95 32.59
N LEU A 541 -23.94 56.71 33.53
CA LEU A 541 -25.36 56.32 33.35
C LEU A 541 -26.18 57.63 33.22
N PRO A 542 -27.45 57.66 32.72
CA PRO A 542 -28.63 57.54 33.61
C PRO A 542 -29.93 57.04 32.86
N PRO A 543 -31.20 57.21 33.35
CA PRO A 543 -32.06 56.09 33.81
C PRO A 543 -33.60 56.20 33.45
N ILE A 544 -34.45 55.45 34.22
CA ILE A 544 -35.89 55.63 34.62
C ILE A 544 -37.04 54.92 33.78
N PRO A 545 -38.31 54.71 34.28
CA PRO A 545 -38.84 53.59 35.11
C PRO A 545 -40.24 52.98 34.72
N ASN A 546 -40.72 51.97 35.48
CA ASN A 546 -42.01 51.90 36.25
C ASN A 546 -42.35 50.44 36.68
N ILE A 547 -42.47 50.09 37.97
CA ILE A 547 -43.63 50.11 38.92
C ILE A 547 -44.84 49.23 38.54
N ILE A 548 -45.15 48.24 39.40
CA ILE A 548 -46.45 47.67 39.92
C ILE A 548 -46.09 46.26 40.47
N ARG A 549 -46.03 45.93 41.78
CA ARG A 549 -46.96 45.90 42.94
C ARG A 549 -48.08 44.84 42.89
N LYS A 550 -47.93 43.76 43.69
CA LYS A 550 -48.94 42.98 44.47
C LYS A 550 -48.16 41.92 45.28
N LYS A 551 -47.87 42.07 46.58
CA LYS A 551 -48.69 41.96 47.81
C LYS A 551 -49.39 40.61 48.05
N ASP A 552 -48.87 39.95 49.08
CA ASP A 552 -49.52 39.22 50.19
C ASP A 552 -50.24 37.90 49.90
N LEU A 553 -49.61 36.78 50.29
CA LEU A 553 -50.30 35.66 50.94
C LEU A 553 -49.29 34.82 51.76
N VAL A 554 -49.15 35.20 53.03
CA VAL A 554 -48.55 34.41 54.11
C VAL A 554 -49.71 33.78 54.88
N ALA A 555 -49.91 32.47 54.76
CA ALA A 555 -50.64 31.63 55.72
C ALA A 555 -50.62 30.15 55.29
N ASN A 556 -49.53 29.43 55.60
CA ASN A 556 -49.52 28.06 56.14
C ASN A 556 -48.11 27.49 56.03
N GLN A 557 -47.31 27.67 57.08
CA GLN A 557 -45.97 27.06 57.15
C GLN A 557 -45.72 26.42 58.52
N SER A 558 -46.78 25.90 59.17
CA SER A 558 -46.64 25.15 60.43
C SER A 558 -47.33 23.78 60.43
N SER A 559 -47.86 23.30 59.29
CA SER A 559 -48.42 21.96 59.14
C SER A 559 -47.55 21.01 58.28
N GLU A 560 -46.60 21.52 57.50
CA GLU A 560 -45.72 20.69 56.65
C GLU A 560 -44.59 20.00 57.41
N ARG A 561 -44.15 20.53 58.57
CA ARG A 561 -43.02 19.92 59.31
C ARG A 561 -43.38 18.62 60.05
N ARG A 562 -44.65 18.38 60.37
CA ARG A 562 -45.07 17.10 60.98
C ARG A 562 -45.34 16.00 59.96
N ILE A 563 -45.62 16.37 58.70
CA ILE A 563 -45.86 15.40 57.62
C ILE A 563 -44.51 14.93 57.04
N SER A 564 -43.49 15.79 57.00
CA SER A 564 -42.14 15.38 56.56
C SER A 564 -41.47 14.39 57.51
N GLU A 565 -41.63 14.52 58.83
CA GLU A 565 -41.07 13.55 59.80
C GLU A 565 -41.83 12.21 59.78
N PHE A 566 -43.16 12.22 59.55
CA PHE A 566 -43.94 10.98 59.45
C PHE A 566 -43.71 10.24 58.12
N LEU A 567 -43.40 10.96 57.03
CA LEU A 567 -43.02 10.37 55.74
C LEU A 567 -41.59 9.81 55.73
N GLU A 568 -40.69 10.35 56.53
CA GLU A 568 -39.31 9.86 56.60
C GLU A 568 -39.20 8.58 57.46
N GLU A 569 -40.00 8.46 58.53
CA GLU A 569 -40.07 7.23 59.34
C GLU A 569 -40.81 6.09 58.64
N SER A 570 -41.80 6.39 57.79
CA SER A 570 -42.52 5.36 57.00
C SER A 570 -41.77 4.92 55.73
N GLN A 571 -40.84 5.74 55.20
CA GLN A 571 -39.97 5.37 54.07
C GLN A 571 -38.76 4.52 54.50
N LEU A 572 -38.24 4.69 55.73
CA LEU A 572 -37.07 3.95 56.20
C LEU A 572 -37.41 2.52 56.68
N VAL A 573 -38.64 2.27 57.12
CA VAL A 573 -39.11 0.94 57.56
C VAL A 573 -39.73 0.12 56.41
N ALA A 574 -40.18 0.75 55.32
CA ALA A 574 -40.72 0.04 54.14
C ALA A 574 -39.65 -0.54 53.19
N ALA A 575 -38.37 -0.17 53.35
CA ALA A 575 -37.27 -0.61 52.48
C ALA A 575 -36.72 -2.03 52.81
N ARG A 576 -37.16 -2.67 53.89
CA ARG A 576 -36.95 -4.10 54.18
C ARG A 576 -38.22 -4.64 54.87
N PRO A 577 -39.05 -5.48 54.23
CA PRO A 577 -38.65 -6.76 53.64
C PRO A 577 -39.36 -7.10 52.31
N LEU A 578 -39.28 -6.26 51.27
CA LEU A 578 -39.76 -6.64 49.93
C LEU A 578 -38.81 -7.58 49.18
N ALA A 579 -37.52 -7.57 49.55
CA ALA A 579 -36.53 -8.52 49.03
C ALA A 579 -36.68 -9.94 49.64
N GLU A 580 -37.16 -10.06 50.89
CA GLU A 580 -37.31 -11.36 51.57
C GLU A 580 -38.49 -12.18 51.04
N ILE A 581 -39.55 -11.54 50.52
CA ILE A 581 -40.73 -12.27 50.01
C ILE A 581 -40.48 -12.79 48.58
N SER A 582 -39.75 -12.05 47.73
CA SER A 582 -39.45 -12.50 46.36
C SER A 582 -38.39 -13.61 46.31
N MET A 583 -37.41 -13.60 47.24
CA MET A 583 -36.39 -14.65 47.31
C MET A 583 -36.90 -16.01 47.84
N SER A 584 -38.14 -16.08 48.33
CA SER A 584 -38.74 -17.35 48.78
C SER A 584 -39.06 -18.33 47.63
N LYS A 585 -39.11 -17.83 46.39
CA LYS A 585 -39.44 -18.64 45.21
C LYS A 585 -38.18 -19.29 44.63
N THR A 586 -38.02 -20.60 44.85
CA THR A 586 -36.88 -21.41 44.40
C THR A 586 -36.61 -21.32 42.89
N TRP A 587 -37.66 -21.14 42.07
CA TRP A 587 -37.51 -20.98 40.62
C TRP A 587 -36.81 -19.67 40.23
N ALA A 588 -36.99 -18.59 40.97
CA ALA A 588 -36.40 -17.29 40.65
C ALA A 588 -34.88 -17.33 40.88
N ALA A 589 -34.44 -17.93 41.98
CA ALA A 589 -33.03 -18.16 42.25
C ALA A 589 -32.37 -19.04 41.16
N ALA A 590 -33.07 -20.09 40.71
CA ALA A 590 -32.58 -20.94 39.63
C ALA A 590 -32.43 -20.17 38.30
N LEU A 591 -33.43 -19.39 37.90
CA LEU A 591 -33.36 -18.60 36.66
C LEU A 591 -32.26 -17.53 36.73
N ILE A 592 -32.09 -16.87 37.87
CA ILE A 592 -30.98 -15.91 38.07
C ILE A 592 -29.64 -16.61 37.95
N ALA A 593 -29.45 -17.77 38.61
CA ALA A 593 -28.19 -18.51 38.53
C ALA A 593 -27.85 -18.91 37.09
N VAL A 594 -28.84 -19.37 36.31
CA VAL A 594 -28.64 -19.70 34.90
C VAL A 594 -28.36 -18.45 34.07
N ALA A 595 -29.10 -17.35 34.27
CA ALA A 595 -28.87 -16.09 33.56
C ALA A 595 -27.45 -15.53 33.82
N VAL A 596 -27.00 -15.53 35.08
CA VAL A 596 -25.64 -15.13 35.46
C VAL A 596 -24.60 -16.03 34.78
N THR A 597 -24.85 -17.33 34.69
CA THR A 597 -23.96 -18.27 33.98
C THR A 597 -23.85 -17.93 32.50
N VAL A 598 -24.96 -17.61 31.83
CA VAL A 598 -24.96 -17.20 30.41
C VAL A 598 -24.23 -15.86 30.22
N ILE A 599 -24.42 -14.90 31.12
CA ILE A 599 -23.71 -13.60 31.08
C ILE A 599 -22.19 -13.81 31.23
N LEU A 600 -21.75 -14.62 32.20
CA LEU A 600 -20.34 -14.94 32.38
C LEU A 600 -19.75 -15.64 31.15
N GLY A 601 -20.46 -16.60 30.57
CA GLY A 601 -20.07 -17.25 29.31
C GLY A 601 -19.94 -16.26 28.15
N THR A 602 -20.85 -15.30 28.07
CA THR A 602 -20.85 -14.25 27.03
C THR A 602 -19.66 -13.29 27.20
N ILE A 603 -19.37 -12.86 28.43
CA ILE A 603 -18.20 -12.02 28.75
C ILE A 603 -16.89 -12.76 28.46
N TYR A 604 -16.82 -14.05 28.76
CA TYR A 604 -15.66 -14.89 28.42
C TYR A 604 -15.40 -14.93 26.92
N VAL A 605 -16.44 -15.19 26.10
CA VAL A 605 -16.34 -15.19 24.64
C VAL A 605 -15.94 -13.81 24.10
N MET A 606 -16.54 -12.74 24.63
CA MET A 606 -16.21 -11.37 24.26
C MET A 606 -14.72 -11.06 24.52
N SER A 607 -14.23 -11.41 25.70
CA SER A 607 -12.82 -11.21 26.10
C SER A 607 -11.87 -12.02 25.21
N PHE A 608 -12.24 -13.27 24.89
CA PHE A 608 -11.47 -14.11 23.99
C PHE A 608 -11.35 -13.52 22.58
N ILE A 609 -12.44 -13.00 22.01
CA ILE A 609 -12.42 -12.34 20.70
C ILE A 609 -11.55 -11.08 20.74
N THR A 610 -11.68 -10.26 21.79
CA THR A 610 -10.86 -9.05 21.97
C THR A 610 -9.37 -9.37 22.04
N MET A 611 -8.99 -10.40 22.80
CA MET A 611 -7.61 -10.90 22.85
C MET A 611 -7.10 -11.29 21.45
N ARG A 612 -7.94 -11.95 20.64
CA ARG A 612 -7.57 -12.36 19.27
C ARG A 612 -7.46 -11.20 18.29
N ILE A 613 -8.23 -10.12 18.47
CA ILE A 613 -8.11 -8.89 17.68
C ILE A 613 -6.77 -8.22 17.97
N PHE A 614 -6.37 -8.11 19.25
CA PHE A 614 -5.07 -7.53 19.62
C PHE A 614 -3.88 -8.32 19.08
N GLN A 615 -4.04 -9.64 18.86
CA GLN A 615 -3.03 -10.48 18.22
C GLN A 615 -2.96 -10.30 16.68
N GLY A 616 -3.82 -9.49 16.06
CA GLY A 616 -3.87 -9.31 14.60
C GLY A 616 -4.31 -10.56 13.83
N SER A 617 -4.80 -11.61 14.52
CA SER A 617 -5.15 -12.90 13.92
C SER A 617 -6.47 -12.84 13.13
N VAL A 618 -7.34 -11.87 13.46
CA VAL A 618 -8.69 -11.77 12.91
C VAL A 618 -8.80 -10.53 12.03
N ALA A 619 -8.88 -10.72 10.72
CA ALA A 619 -9.17 -9.66 9.77
C ALA A 619 -10.68 -9.56 9.52
N GLY A 620 -11.28 -8.38 9.67
CA GLY A 620 -12.69 -8.12 9.35
C GLY A 620 -13.40 -7.21 10.34
N HIS A 621 -14.61 -6.77 9.99
CA HIS A 621 -15.42 -5.87 10.80
C HIS A 621 -16.07 -6.62 11.98
N GLN A 622 -15.39 -6.69 13.13
CA GLN A 622 -15.89 -7.40 14.33
C GLN A 622 -17.03 -6.69 15.07
N GLY A 623 -17.33 -5.42 14.73
CA GLY A 623 -18.37 -4.62 15.40
C GLY A 623 -19.73 -5.31 15.55
N PHE A 624 -20.26 -5.95 14.50
CA PHE A 624 -21.54 -6.67 14.57
C PHE A 624 -21.51 -7.89 15.49
N THR A 625 -20.34 -8.51 15.68
CA THR A 625 -20.19 -9.64 16.61
C THR A 625 -20.27 -9.17 18.07
N TYR A 626 -19.68 -8.01 18.39
CA TYR A 626 -19.78 -7.41 19.72
C TYR A 626 -21.19 -6.91 20.04
N LEU A 627 -21.85 -6.27 19.07
CA LEU A 627 -23.25 -5.82 19.25
C LEU A 627 -24.18 -7.01 19.53
N LEU A 628 -23.95 -8.16 18.89
CA LEU A 628 -24.74 -9.37 19.13
C LEU A 628 -24.49 -9.93 20.54
N LEU A 629 -23.24 -9.97 21.02
CA LEU A 629 -22.92 -10.37 22.39
C LEU A 629 -23.54 -9.43 23.42
N PHE A 630 -23.54 -8.12 23.17
CA PHE A 630 -24.20 -7.15 24.04
C PHE A 630 -25.72 -7.36 24.09
N SER A 631 -26.34 -7.69 22.95
CA SER A 631 -27.76 -8.05 22.89
C SER A 631 -28.08 -9.30 23.72
N ILE A 632 -27.22 -10.31 23.70
CA ILE A 632 -27.36 -11.52 24.53
C ILE A 632 -27.29 -11.17 26.02
N ILE A 633 -26.34 -10.32 26.43
CA ILE A 633 -26.27 -9.82 27.82
C ILE A 633 -27.57 -9.09 28.18
N GLY A 634 -28.06 -8.22 27.29
CA GLY A 634 -29.31 -7.49 27.48
C GLY A 634 -30.51 -8.41 27.70
N MET A 635 -30.66 -9.47 26.90
CA MET A 635 -31.73 -10.47 27.09
C MET A 635 -31.64 -11.16 28.45
N CYS A 636 -30.44 -11.54 28.90
CA CYS A 636 -30.26 -12.12 30.23
C CYS A 636 -30.49 -11.10 31.36
N SER A 637 -30.13 -9.82 31.17
CA SER A 637 -30.40 -8.77 32.15
C SER A 637 -31.89 -8.49 32.32
N ILE A 638 -32.68 -8.60 31.25
CA ILE A 638 -34.15 -8.42 31.31
C ILE A 638 -34.81 -9.48 32.20
N VAL A 639 -34.23 -10.69 32.34
CA VAL A 639 -34.74 -11.73 33.27
C VAL A 639 -34.80 -11.20 34.71
N LEU A 640 -33.86 -10.33 35.11
CA LEU A 640 -33.90 -9.72 36.44
C LEU A 640 -35.16 -8.88 36.65
N LEU A 641 -35.63 -8.18 35.60
CA LEU A 641 -36.85 -7.39 35.68
C LEU A 641 -38.08 -8.26 35.96
N TYR A 642 -38.11 -9.50 35.48
CA TYR A 642 -39.18 -10.46 35.74
C TYR A 642 -39.15 -11.06 37.15
N VAL A 643 -37.99 -11.05 37.82
CA VAL A 643 -37.86 -11.51 39.22
C VAL A 643 -38.16 -10.41 40.23
N LEU A 644 -37.93 -9.14 39.86
CA LEU A 644 -38.23 -8.02 40.73
C LEU A 644 -39.73 -7.87 40.98
N ALA A 645 -40.10 -7.34 42.14
CA ALA A 645 -41.50 -7.05 42.46
C ALA A 645 -42.09 -6.08 41.42
N PRO A 646 -43.37 -6.28 41.02
CA PRO A 646 -44.00 -5.42 40.02
C PRO A 646 -44.11 -3.99 40.55
N SER A 647 -43.53 -3.05 39.80
CA SER A 647 -43.73 -1.62 39.96
C SER A 647 -44.11 -1.05 38.59
N GLU A 648 -44.72 0.12 38.55
CA GLU A 648 -45.14 0.78 37.30
C GLU A 648 -43.99 0.84 36.28
N ASN A 649 -42.82 1.29 36.72
CA ASN A 649 -41.62 1.37 35.89
C ASN A 649 -41.10 -0.01 35.49
N ILE A 650 -41.12 -1.00 36.39
CA ILE A 650 -40.65 -2.36 36.08
C ILE A 650 -41.58 -3.03 35.07
N CYS A 651 -42.90 -2.87 35.21
CA CYS A 651 -43.87 -3.40 34.25
C CYS A 651 -43.69 -2.76 32.86
N ALA A 652 -43.56 -1.43 32.81
CA ALA A 652 -43.29 -0.72 31.56
C ALA A 652 -41.98 -1.20 30.91
N LEU A 653 -40.92 -1.36 31.70
CA LEU A 653 -39.62 -1.84 31.22
C LEU A 653 -39.68 -3.30 30.73
N ARG A 654 -40.41 -4.20 31.41
CA ARG A 654 -40.61 -5.59 30.95
C ARG A 654 -41.22 -5.61 29.56
N VAL A 655 -42.32 -4.89 29.38
CA VAL A 655 -43.07 -4.90 28.12
C VAL A 655 -42.30 -4.20 27.00
N PHE A 656 -41.55 -3.14 27.30
CA PHE A 656 -40.77 -2.40 26.32
C PHE A 656 -39.47 -3.12 25.92
N LEU A 657 -38.69 -3.59 26.90
CA LEU A 657 -37.33 -4.11 26.66
C LEU A 657 -37.32 -5.52 26.08
N THR A 658 -38.27 -6.39 26.45
CA THR A 658 -38.31 -7.78 25.95
C THR A 658 -38.37 -7.85 24.41
N PRO A 659 -39.34 -7.23 23.71
CA PRO A 659 -39.41 -7.29 22.26
C PRO A 659 -38.28 -6.48 21.60
N LEU A 660 -37.78 -5.42 22.26
CA LEU A 660 -36.63 -4.65 21.77
C LEU A 660 -35.35 -5.50 21.73
N ALA A 661 -35.04 -6.25 22.79
CA ALA A 661 -33.86 -7.10 22.86
C ALA A 661 -33.91 -8.26 21.84
N LEU A 662 -35.08 -8.85 21.63
CA LEU A 662 -35.29 -9.84 20.57
C LEU A 662 -35.10 -9.23 19.18
N SER A 663 -35.66 -8.03 18.95
CA SER A 663 -35.50 -7.30 17.69
C SER A 663 -34.04 -6.94 17.41
N ILE A 664 -33.28 -6.45 18.39
CA ILE A 664 -31.83 -6.17 18.26
C ILE A 664 -31.10 -7.44 17.84
N SER A 665 -31.37 -8.56 18.51
CA SER A 665 -30.72 -9.83 18.24
C SER A 665 -30.97 -10.30 16.80
N TYR A 666 -32.23 -10.38 16.37
CA TYR A 666 -32.56 -10.87 15.03
C TYR A 666 -32.20 -9.89 13.91
N SER A 667 -32.26 -8.58 14.16
CA SER A 667 -31.77 -7.57 13.21
C SER A 667 -30.26 -7.68 12.98
N LEU A 668 -29.48 -7.94 14.03
CA LEU A 668 -28.04 -8.18 13.91
C LEU A 668 -27.73 -9.46 13.13
N LEU A 669 -28.51 -10.54 13.31
CA LEU A 669 -28.37 -11.74 12.47
C LEU A 669 -28.70 -11.46 11.00
N LEU A 670 -29.74 -10.67 10.72
CA LEU A 670 -30.10 -10.28 9.37
C LEU A 670 -28.98 -9.47 8.70
N VAL A 671 -28.45 -8.46 9.41
CA VAL A 671 -27.36 -7.60 8.92
C VAL A 671 -26.08 -8.42 8.68
N GLN A 672 -25.78 -9.39 9.55
CA GLN A 672 -24.65 -10.31 9.32
C GLN A 672 -24.85 -11.16 8.07
N LEU A 673 -26.04 -11.70 7.81
CA LEU A 673 -26.32 -12.43 6.58
C LEU A 673 -26.21 -11.52 5.34
N MET A 674 -26.72 -10.29 5.40
CA MET A 674 -26.60 -9.31 4.31
C MET A 674 -25.14 -8.97 4.01
N TYR A 675 -24.32 -8.78 5.05
CA TYR A 675 -22.88 -8.58 4.91
C TYR A 675 -22.20 -9.77 4.19
N ILE A 676 -22.53 -11.00 4.58
CA ILE A 676 -22.00 -12.22 3.96
C ILE A 676 -22.42 -12.33 2.47
N ASN A 677 -23.63 -11.89 2.12
CA ASN A 677 -24.12 -11.85 0.75
C ASN A 677 -23.39 -10.79 -0.08
N CYS A 678 -23.25 -9.57 0.45
CA CYS A 678 -22.53 -8.48 -0.21
C CYS A 678 -21.09 -8.88 -0.53
N GLN A 679 -20.39 -9.53 0.42
CA GLN A 679 -19.07 -10.09 0.17
C GLN A 679 -19.06 -11.18 -0.93
N ARG A 680 -20.13 -11.99 -1.03
CA ARG A 680 -20.24 -13.01 -2.06
C ARG A 680 -20.43 -12.39 -3.44
N LEU A 681 -21.31 -11.39 -3.54
CA LEU A 681 -21.56 -10.69 -4.80
C LEU A 681 -20.27 -10.00 -5.28
N ALA A 682 -19.59 -9.30 -4.37
CA ALA A 682 -18.31 -8.66 -4.64
C ALA A 682 -17.25 -9.68 -5.13
N PHE A 683 -17.21 -10.88 -4.54
CA PHE A 683 -16.29 -11.94 -4.97
C PHE A 683 -16.64 -12.51 -6.35
N ASN A 684 -17.91 -12.80 -6.63
CA ASN A 684 -18.35 -13.37 -7.91
C ASN A 684 -18.14 -12.40 -9.09
N ILE A 685 -18.32 -11.10 -8.86
CA ILE A 685 -18.03 -10.05 -9.86
C ILE A 685 -16.51 -9.94 -10.05
N ALA A 686 -15.72 -10.03 -8.98
CA ALA A 686 -14.26 -10.00 -9.05
C ALA A 686 -13.63 -11.25 -9.71
N SER A 687 -14.30 -12.40 -9.71
CA SER A 687 -13.77 -13.63 -10.33
C SER A 687 -14.06 -13.75 -11.83
N THR A 688 -15.06 -13.01 -12.34
CA THR A 688 -15.42 -13.01 -13.77
C THR A 688 -14.65 -11.95 -14.56
N VAL A 689 -14.16 -10.90 -13.91
CA VAL A 689 -13.25 -9.92 -14.50
C VAL A 689 -11.82 -10.21 -14.03
N SER A 690 -11.07 -10.96 -14.83
CA SER A 690 -9.70 -11.41 -14.56
C SER A 690 -8.81 -10.27 -14.05
N GLY A 691 -8.48 -10.30 -12.76
CA GLY A 691 -7.62 -9.31 -12.09
C GLY A 691 -8.14 -8.93 -10.70
N GLY A 692 -8.40 -9.94 -9.87
CA GLY A 692 -9.13 -9.79 -8.62
C GLY A 692 -8.37 -9.09 -7.49
N ARG A 693 -9.03 -8.13 -6.82
CA ARG A 693 -8.77 -7.85 -5.40
C ARG A 693 -10.06 -7.43 -4.67
N HIS A 694 -10.16 -7.90 -3.43
CA HIS A 694 -11.33 -7.86 -2.55
C HIS A 694 -11.68 -6.42 -2.14
N GLY A 695 -12.74 -5.84 -2.74
CA GLY A 695 -13.26 -4.54 -2.33
C GLY A 695 -13.72 -4.56 -0.86
N ARG A 696 -13.37 -3.51 -0.09
CA ARG A 696 -13.95 -3.27 1.24
C ARG A 696 -15.41 -2.88 1.02
N THR A 697 -16.33 -3.74 1.46
CA THR A 697 -17.77 -3.44 1.43
C THR A 697 -18.07 -2.23 2.34
N PRO A 698 -18.79 -1.20 1.85
CA PRO A 698 -19.16 -0.06 2.68
C PRO A 698 -20.00 -0.54 3.88
N SER A 699 -19.56 -0.23 5.10
CA SER A 699 -20.23 -0.68 6.32
C SER A 699 -21.45 0.19 6.68
N PHE A 700 -21.51 1.42 6.15
CA PHE A 700 -22.58 2.38 6.41
C PHE A 700 -24.00 1.87 6.11
N PRO A 701 -24.32 1.29 4.93
CA PRO A 701 -25.68 0.82 4.63
C PRO A 701 -26.17 -0.28 5.59
N LEU A 702 -25.24 -1.08 6.13
CA LEU A 702 -25.55 -2.13 7.10
C LEU A 702 -25.98 -1.54 8.46
N TYR A 703 -25.32 -0.46 8.90
CA TYR A 703 -25.72 0.26 10.12
C TYR A 703 -27.05 1.00 9.96
N VAL A 704 -27.32 1.57 8.78
CA VAL A 704 -28.62 2.19 8.48
C VAL A 704 -29.75 1.17 8.53
N THR A 705 -29.53 -0.02 7.97
CA THR A 705 -30.51 -1.12 8.01
C THR A 705 -30.77 -1.58 9.44
N LEU A 706 -29.72 -1.71 10.26
CA LEU A 706 -29.86 -2.03 11.69
C LEU A 706 -30.69 -0.95 12.41
N PHE A 707 -30.37 0.32 12.21
CA PHE A 707 -31.06 1.43 12.85
C PHE A 707 -32.55 1.48 12.46
N LEU A 708 -32.86 1.29 11.18
CA LEU A 708 -34.24 1.26 10.69
C LEU A 708 -35.03 0.12 11.34
N ALA A 709 -34.46 -1.09 11.40
CA ALA A 709 -35.11 -2.24 12.02
C ALA A 709 -35.40 -2.02 13.50
N LEU A 710 -34.52 -1.30 14.22
CA LEU A 710 -34.72 -0.91 15.62
C LEU A 710 -35.76 0.20 15.78
N ALA A 711 -35.73 1.22 14.91
CA ALA A 711 -36.69 2.32 14.94
C ALA A 711 -38.14 1.81 14.79
N VAL A 712 -38.36 0.79 13.96
CA VAL A 712 -39.68 0.16 13.81
C VAL A 712 -40.14 -0.48 15.12
N GLN A 713 -39.29 -1.25 15.81
CA GLN A 713 -39.68 -1.85 17.09
C GLN A 713 -39.90 -0.80 18.19
N ILE A 714 -39.06 0.23 18.24
CA ILE A 714 -39.21 1.34 19.20
C ILE A 714 -40.55 2.05 18.97
N ALA A 715 -40.92 2.31 17.71
CA ALA A 715 -42.20 2.93 17.37
C ALA A 715 -43.41 2.06 17.73
N ILE A 716 -43.30 0.73 17.55
CA ILE A 716 -44.35 -0.22 17.97
C ILE A 716 -44.49 -0.20 19.49
N SER A 717 -43.38 -0.32 20.23
CA SER A 717 -43.40 -0.34 21.70
C SER A 717 -43.83 1.01 22.29
N SER A 718 -43.43 2.14 21.71
CA SER A 718 -43.85 3.46 22.18
C SER A 718 -45.32 3.74 21.89
N GLY A 719 -45.83 3.34 20.72
CA GLY A 719 -47.24 3.46 20.37
C GLY A 719 -48.14 2.64 21.30
N TRP A 720 -47.68 1.46 21.72
CA TRP A 720 -48.37 0.67 22.73
C TRP A 720 -48.38 1.36 24.10
N TYR A 721 -47.22 1.87 24.54
CA TYR A 721 -47.09 2.57 25.83
C TYR A 721 -48.02 3.79 25.91
N SER A 722 -48.04 4.63 24.88
CA SER A 722 -48.93 5.81 24.81
C SER A 722 -50.43 5.48 24.84
N HIS A 723 -50.82 4.25 24.53
CA HIS A 723 -52.24 3.85 24.53
C HIS A 723 -52.72 3.32 25.89
N GLN A 724 -51.82 2.96 26.81
CA GLN A 724 -52.17 2.27 28.05
C GLN A 724 -52.16 3.12 29.34
N ASP A 725 -51.72 4.39 29.28
CA ASP A 725 -51.62 5.29 30.45
C ASP A 725 -52.81 5.24 31.45
N PRO A 726 -54.10 5.22 31.03
CA PRO A 726 -55.20 5.21 32.01
C PRO A 726 -55.50 3.85 32.66
N ARG A 727 -54.96 2.73 32.13
CA ARG A 727 -55.27 1.37 32.63
C ARG A 727 -54.23 0.83 33.62
N LEU A 728 -53.00 1.31 33.53
CA LEU A 728 -51.86 0.84 34.33
C LEU A 728 -52.06 1.09 35.83
N SER A 729 -52.65 2.23 36.19
CA SER A 729 -52.92 2.62 37.59
C SER A 729 -53.95 1.73 38.27
N SER A 730 -55.06 1.39 37.59
CA SER A 730 -56.15 0.60 38.15
C SER A 730 -55.80 -0.86 38.43
N MET A 731 -54.83 -1.43 37.71
CA MET A 731 -54.47 -2.84 37.82
C MET A 731 -53.23 -3.08 38.70
N LEU A 732 -52.41 -2.05 38.96
CA LEU A 732 -51.35 -2.14 39.96
C LEU A 732 -51.91 -2.46 41.35
N GLU A 733 -53.16 -2.05 41.64
CA GLU A 733 -53.87 -2.40 42.87
C GLU A 733 -54.13 -3.92 43.03
N GLN A 734 -54.13 -4.68 41.93
CA GLN A 734 -54.29 -6.14 41.94
C GLN A 734 -52.95 -6.90 42.04
N GLY A 735 -51.83 -6.19 42.13
CA GLY A 735 -50.51 -6.78 42.39
C GLY A 735 -49.85 -7.48 41.19
N GLY A 736 -50.36 -7.30 39.97
CA GLY A 736 -49.80 -7.86 38.73
C GLY A 736 -49.46 -6.78 37.68
N CYS A 737 -48.59 -7.09 36.72
CA CYS A 737 -48.38 -6.23 35.56
C CYS A 737 -49.52 -6.41 34.56
N PRO A 738 -50.24 -5.34 34.14
CA PRO A 738 -51.39 -5.44 33.26
C PRO A 738 -50.97 -5.54 31.79
N ALA A 739 -50.41 -6.69 31.40
CA ALA A 739 -50.25 -7.02 29.99
C ALA A 739 -51.24 -8.13 29.66
N THR A 740 -52.26 -7.82 28.85
CA THR A 740 -53.12 -8.88 28.33
C THR A 740 -52.27 -9.81 27.45
N PRO A 741 -52.55 -11.13 27.42
CA PRO A 741 -51.83 -12.05 26.56
C PRO A 741 -51.84 -11.63 25.08
N GLU A 742 -52.93 -10.98 24.65
CA GLU A 742 -53.10 -10.42 23.31
C GLU A 742 -52.12 -9.27 23.02
N ASP A 743 -51.98 -8.34 23.97
CA ASP A 743 -51.04 -7.22 23.88
C ASP A 743 -49.60 -7.73 23.82
N LEU A 744 -49.25 -8.69 24.69
CA LEU A 744 -47.93 -9.28 24.75
C LEU A 744 -47.61 -10.04 23.45
N ALA A 745 -48.56 -10.81 22.92
CA ALA A 745 -48.41 -11.49 21.64
C ALA A 745 -48.23 -10.49 20.50
N CYS A 746 -49.01 -9.40 20.47
CA CYS A 746 -48.95 -8.38 19.42
C CYS A 746 -47.56 -7.70 19.37
N LEU A 747 -46.96 -7.41 20.52
CA LEU A 747 -45.61 -6.83 20.62
C LEU A 747 -44.50 -7.77 20.12
N HIS A 748 -44.73 -9.08 20.15
CA HIS A 748 -43.78 -10.10 19.70
C HIS A 748 -43.94 -10.51 18.22
N VAL A 749 -44.99 -10.03 17.54
CA VAL A 749 -45.21 -10.32 16.11
C VAL A 749 -44.04 -9.82 15.26
N TYR A 750 -43.53 -8.61 15.50
CA TYR A 750 -42.43 -8.06 14.69
C TYR A 750 -41.10 -8.84 14.86
N PRO A 751 -40.63 -9.15 16.07
CA PRO A 751 -39.48 -10.04 16.26
C PRO A 751 -39.66 -11.42 15.59
N LEU A 752 -40.87 -11.99 15.60
CA LEU A 752 -41.17 -13.26 14.93
C LEU A 752 -41.06 -13.15 13.40
N VAL A 753 -41.54 -12.04 12.82
CA VAL A 753 -41.37 -11.78 11.38
C VAL A 753 -39.90 -11.59 11.03
N LEU A 754 -39.13 -10.85 11.83
CA LEU A 754 -37.68 -10.72 11.63
C LEU A 754 -36.98 -12.08 11.66
N LEU A 755 -37.34 -12.95 12.62
CA LEU A 755 -36.80 -14.30 12.70
C LEU A 755 -37.14 -15.14 11.47
N LEU A 756 -38.35 -15.03 10.94
CA LEU A 756 -38.76 -15.72 9.72
C LEU A 756 -37.93 -15.25 8.51
N ILE A 757 -37.71 -13.94 8.37
CA ILE A 757 -36.84 -13.39 7.31
C ILE A 757 -35.42 -13.89 7.45
N VAL A 758 -34.85 -13.86 8.66
CA VAL A 758 -33.49 -14.38 8.92
C VAL A 758 -33.41 -15.87 8.55
N THR A 759 -34.46 -16.64 8.85
CA THR A 759 -34.52 -18.07 8.52
C THR A 759 -34.56 -18.29 7.02
N VAL A 760 -35.46 -17.62 6.29
CA VAL A 760 -35.58 -17.73 4.82
C VAL A 760 -34.29 -17.28 4.14
N TYR A 761 -33.76 -16.13 4.53
CA TYR A 761 -32.55 -15.56 3.96
C TYR A 761 -31.30 -16.42 4.26
N GLY A 762 -31.21 -16.97 5.47
CA GLY A 762 -30.18 -17.93 5.85
C GLY A 762 -30.20 -19.21 5.01
N VAL A 763 -31.39 -19.76 4.75
CA VAL A 763 -31.56 -20.95 3.89
C VAL A 763 -31.08 -20.68 2.47
N ILE A 764 -31.35 -19.50 1.91
CA ILE A 764 -30.87 -19.09 0.57
C ILE A 764 -29.33 -19.03 0.54
N LEU A 765 -28.70 -18.55 1.63
CA LEU A 765 -27.25 -18.35 1.74
C LEU A 765 -26.48 -19.55 2.32
N ARG A 766 -27.11 -20.72 2.45
CA ARG A 766 -26.56 -21.93 3.12
C ARG A 766 -25.22 -22.45 2.57
N SER A 767 -24.72 -21.93 1.45
CA SER A 767 -23.47 -22.38 0.84
C SER A 767 -22.24 -22.07 1.72
N LYS A 768 -22.23 -20.96 2.45
CA LYS A 768 -21.11 -20.58 3.34
C LYS A 768 -21.27 -21.16 4.74
N GLN A 769 -20.18 -21.65 5.34
CA GLN A 769 -20.19 -22.24 6.68
C GLN A 769 -20.71 -21.26 7.76
N GLU A 770 -20.35 -19.98 7.71
CA GLU A 770 -20.81 -18.98 8.69
C GLU A 770 -22.34 -18.75 8.61
N ALA A 771 -22.89 -18.66 7.39
CA ALA A 771 -24.34 -18.54 7.19
C ALA A 771 -25.11 -19.77 7.68
N ARG A 772 -24.52 -20.97 7.62
CA ARG A 772 -25.14 -22.20 8.15
C ARG A 772 -25.38 -22.11 9.65
N TRP A 773 -24.40 -21.63 10.42
CA TRP A 773 -24.53 -21.51 11.88
C TRP A 773 -25.62 -20.49 12.26
N ILE A 774 -25.69 -19.36 11.55
CA ILE A 774 -26.76 -18.37 11.74
C ILE A 774 -28.14 -18.97 11.40
N THR A 775 -28.22 -19.77 10.33
CA THR A 775 -29.48 -20.43 9.93
C THR A 775 -29.91 -21.47 10.97
N VAL A 776 -28.97 -22.25 11.52
CA VAL A 776 -29.26 -23.20 12.59
C VAL A 776 -29.74 -22.47 13.85
N ALA A 777 -29.14 -21.33 14.20
CA ALA A 777 -29.56 -20.49 15.32
C ALA A 777 -31.02 -19.99 15.14
N ALA A 778 -31.35 -19.50 13.95
CA ALA A 778 -32.69 -18.99 13.63
C ALA A 778 -33.73 -20.12 13.60
N LEU A 779 -33.41 -21.24 12.97
CA LEU A 779 -34.28 -22.41 12.88
C LEU A 779 -34.55 -23.03 14.26
N SER A 780 -33.53 -23.08 15.12
CA SER A 780 -33.69 -23.58 16.50
C SER A 780 -34.44 -22.60 17.41
N SER A 781 -34.36 -21.29 17.18
CA SER A 781 -35.10 -20.27 17.94
C SER A 781 -36.60 -20.28 17.63
N THR A 782 -36.98 -20.62 16.39
CA THR A 782 -38.36 -20.62 15.91
C THR A 782 -39.34 -21.47 16.75
N PRO A 783 -39.06 -22.77 17.02
CA PRO A 783 -39.98 -23.59 17.81
C PRO A 783 -40.14 -23.09 19.25
N PHE A 784 -39.09 -22.53 19.87
CA PHE A 784 -39.20 -21.99 21.23
C PHE A 784 -40.15 -20.78 21.30
N LEU A 785 -40.10 -19.88 20.31
CA LEU A 785 -41.05 -18.77 20.24
C LEU A 785 -42.48 -19.22 19.95
N ILE A 786 -42.67 -20.23 19.10
CA ILE A 786 -44.01 -20.79 18.83
C ILE A 786 -44.57 -21.45 20.10
N ILE A 787 -43.78 -22.28 20.78
CA ILE A 787 -44.19 -22.95 22.02
C ILE A 787 -44.51 -21.91 23.10
N TRP A 788 -43.67 -20.89 23.28
CA TRP A 788 -43.94 -19.81 24.22
C TRP A 788 -45.22 -19.04 23.86
N GLY A 789 -45.42 -18.69 22.59
CA GLY A 789 -46.64 -18.01 22.14
C GLY A 789 -47.89 -18.84 22.43
N MET A 790 -47.83 -20.16 22.21
CA MET A 790 -48.91 -21.09 22.60
C MET A 790 -49.11 -21.11 24.12
N MET A 791 -48.03 -21.10 24.91
CA MET A 791 -48.12 -21.03 26.38
C MET A 791 -48.75 -19.72 26.85
N CYS A 792 -48.52 -18.57 26.19
CA CYS A 792 -49.16 -17.31 26.56
C CYS A 792 -50.70 -17.35 26.44
N PHE A 793 -51.24 -18.13 25.50
CA PHE A 793 -52.70 -18.28 25.34
C PHE A 793 -53.30 -19.35 26.25
N LEU A 794 -52.53 -20.37 26.63
CA LEU A 794 -53.03 -21.55 27.35
C LEU A 794 -52.73 -21.53 28.85
N ALA A 795 -51.70 -20.79 29.30
CA ALA A 795 -51.24 -20.84 30.67
C ALA A 795 -51.98 -19.82 31.57
N PRO A 796 -52.22 -20.16 32.85
CA PRO A 796 -52.74 -19.22 33.84
C PRO A 796 -51.74 -18.09 34.15
N ASP A 797 -52.25 -16.92 34.54
CA ASP A 797 -51.51 -15.66 34.64
C ASP A 797 -50.19 -15.73 35.45
N GLY A 798 -50.14 -16.58 36.48
CA GLY A 798 -48.96 -16.76 37.31
C GLY A 798 -47.76 -17.46 36.64
N ILE A 799 -47.95 -18.14 35.51
CA ILE A 799 -46.90 -18.90 34.82
C ILE A 799 -46.24 -18.08 33.70
N MET A 800 -46.87 -16.98 33.26
CA MET A 800 -46.39 -16.17 32.13
C MET A 800 -45.01 -15.55 32.37
N ASP A 801 -44.77 -15.01 33.57
CA ASP A 801 -43.48 -14.40 33.94
C ASP A 801 -42.34 -15.44 33.93
N ILE A 802 -42.61 -16.65 34.41
CA ILE A 802 -41.66 -17.77 34.44
C ILE A 802 -41.37 -18.23 33.02
N SER A 803 -42.41 -18.42 32.22
CA SER A 803 -42.31 -18.89 30.83
C SER A 803 -41.50 -17.91 29.97
N THR A 804 -41.76 -16.61 30.10
CA THR A 804 -41.06 -15.56 29.34
C THR A 804 -39.59 -15.44 29.77
N SER A 805 -39.31 -15.53 31.06
CA SER A 805 -37.94 -15.55 31.59
C SER A 805 -37.17 -16.77 31.07
N LEU A 806 -37.79 -17.94 31.09
CA LEU A 806 -37.21 -19.18 30.58
C LEU A 806 -36.94 -19.11 29.07
N LEU A 807 -37.88 -18.55 28.29
CA LEU A 807 -37.70 -18.32 26.86
C LEU A 807 -36.48 -17.44 26.58
N LEU A 808 -36.33 -16.30 27.28
CA LEU A 808 -35.20 -15.39 27.08
C LEU A 808 -33.85 -16.06 27.37
N ILE A 809 -33.78 -16.88 28.43
CA ILE A 809 -32.58 -17.66 28.77
C ILE A 809 -32.28 -18.69 27.67
N ILE A 810 -33.29 -19.45 27.23
CA ILE A 810 -33.12 -20.48 26.19
C ILE A 810 -32.67 -19.84 24.88
N LEU A 811 -33.31 -18.77 24.42
CA LEU A 811 -32.94 -18.07 23.19
C LEU A 811 -31.53 -17.49 23.28
N SER A 812 -31.16 -16.89 24.41
CA SER A 812 -29.79 -16.39 24.67
C SER A 812 -28.76 -17.52 24.59
N GLY A 813 -29.05 -18.66 25.22
CA GLY A 813 -28.20 -19.85 25.17
C GLY A 813 -28.08 -20.45 23.77
N VAL A 814 -29.16 -20.49 22.99
CA VAL A 814 -29.17 -20.95 21.60
C VAL A 814 -28.29 -20.05 20.74
N LEU A 815 -28.43 -18.72 20.82
CA LEU A 815 -27.59 -17.79 20.05
C LEU A 815 -26.11 -17.90 20.43
N LEU A 816 -25.80 -17.97 21.74
CA LEU A 816 -24.43 -18.14 22.21
C LEU A 816 -23.82 -19.47 21.74
N GLY A 817 -24.57 -20.56 21.90
CA GLY A 817 -24.13 -21.91 21.60
C GLY A 817 -23.94 -22.19 20.11
N THR A 818 -24.88 -21.74 19.27
CA THR A 818 -24.88 -22.07 17.84
C THR A 818 -23.95 -21.18 17.02
N ILE A 819 -23.80 -19.90 17.37
CA ILE A 819 -23.00 -18.94 16.59
C ILE A 819 -21.56 -18.86 17.12
N PHE A 820 -21.40 -18.70 18.44
CA PHE A 820 -20.09 -18.35 18.98
C PHE A 820 -19.21 -19.56 19.30
N ILE A 821 -19.78 -20.70 19.72
CA ILE A 821 -18.96 -21.90 19.98
C ILE A 821 -18.22 -22.36 18.71
N PRO A 822 -18.87 -22.51 17.54
CA PRO A 822 -18.15 -22.89 16.32
C PRO A 822 -17.12 -21.83 15.90
N LYS A 823 -17.43 -20.55 16.11
CA LYS A 823 -16.54 -19.43 15.77
C LYS A 823 -15.29 -19.41 16.64
N VAL A 824 -15.43 -19.56 17.95
CA VAL A 824 -14.31 -19.67 18.91
C VAL A 824 -13.49 -20.91 18.61
N HIS A 825 -14.12 -22.05 18.33
CA HIS A 825 -13.43 -23.30 17.98
C HIS A 825 -12.65 -23.21 16.67
N GLY A 826 -13.17 -22.49 15.67
CA GLY A 826 -12.43 -22.18 14.45
C GLY A 826 -11.20 -21.30 14.72
N MET A 827 -11.33 -20.30 15.59
CA MET A 827 -10.24 -19.40 15.96
C MET A 827 -9.18 -20.06 16.85
N THR A 828 -9.53 -21.03 17.69
CA THR A 828 -8.55 -21.78 18.49
C THR A 828 -7.73 -22.72 17.63
N ARG A 829 -8.35 -23.35 16.63
CA ARG A 829 -7.68 -24.27 15.69
C ARG A 829 -6.86 -23.57 14.62
N ALA A 830 -7.23 -22.35 14.23
CA ALA A 830 -6.39 -21.55 13.34
C ALA A 830 -5.05 -21.30 14.03
N PRO A 831 -3.92 -21.83 13.52
CA PRO A 831 -2.62 -21.48 14.07
C PRO A 831 -2.52 -19.96 14.05
N PRO A 832 -2.02 -19.32 15.12
CA PRO A 832 -1.77 -17.89 15.07
C PRO A 832 -0.98 -17.67 13.79
N LYS A 833 -1.47 -16.80 12.91
CA LYS A 833 -0.63 -16.29 11.83
C LYS A 833 0.51 -15.66 12.60
N THR A 834 1.60 -16.40 12.76
CA THR A 834 2.87 -15.80 13.08
C THR A 834 3.03 -14.87 11.91
N VAL A 835 2.76 -13.59 12.16
CA VAL A 835 3.38 -12.55 11.40
C VAL A 835 4.82 -13.01 11.45
N LYS A 836 5.31 -13.55 10.33
CA LYS A 836 6.74 -13.67 10.12
C LYS A 836 7.19 -12.22 10.06
N MET A 837 7.24 -11.56 11.22
CA MET A 837 8.44 -10.84 11.58
C MET A 837 9.52 -11.82 11.20
N SER A 838 10.25 -11.48 10.14
CA SER A 838 11.38 -12.26 9.72
C SER A 838 12.12 -12.67 11.01
N PRO A 839 12.53 -13.94 11.16
CA PRO A 839 13.38 -14.29 12.27
C PRO A 839 14.71 -13.55 12.07
N PHE A 840 14.76 -12.31 12.56
CA PHE A 840 15.97 -11.73 13.10
C PHE A 840 16.39 -12.69 14.22
N VAL A 841 17.38 -13.51 13.89
CA VAL A 841 18.23 -14.24 14.84
C VAL A 841 17.49 -15.25 15.74
N LYS A 842 17.28 -16.46 15.23
CA LYS A 842 17.48 -17.67 16.05
C LYS A 842 18.36 -18.67 15.31
N LYS A 843 19.65 -18.38 15.45
CA LYS A 843 20.80 -19.29 15.52
C LYS A 843 20.46 -20.77 15.31
N VAL A 844 20.80 -21.30 14.14
CA VAL A 844 21.11 -22.72 13.93
C VAL A 844 22.57 -22.88 14.36
N GLU A 845 22.79 -23.34 15.59
CA GLU A 845 24.08 -23.93 15.98
C GLU A 845 23.95 -25.44 15.79
N ASN A 846 24.47 -25.94 14.68
CA ASN A 846 24.95 -27.32 14.60
C ASN A 846 26.47 -27.28 14.84
N PRO A 847 27.03 -28.09 15.77
CA PRO A 847 28.46 -28.25 15.90
C PRO A 847 28.94 -29.44 15.03
N MET A 848 29.73 -29.14 14.00
CA MET A 848 30.89 -29.96 13.60
C MET A 848 32.09 -29.11 14.02
N GLY A 849 33.05 -29.56 14.83
CA GLY A 849 33.68 -30.86 14.89
C GLY A 849 35.13 -30.66 14.45
N LEU A 850 36.05 -30.34 15.37
CA LEU A 850 37.47 -30.76 15.32
C LEU A 850 38.28 -30.31 16.55
N SER A 851 38.90 -31.30 17.20
CA SER A 851 40.25 -31.35 17.79
C SER A 851 40.71 -30.43 18.94
N ARG A 852 40.99 -31.10 20.09
CA ARG A 852 42.23 -31.07 20.94
C ARG A 852 42.81 -29.66 21.27
N THR A 853 43.06 -29.25 22.52
CA THR A 853 43.76 -29.94 23.62
C THR A 853 43.77 -29.07 24.90
N LEU A 854 43.86 -29.72 26.06
CA LEU A 854 44.38 -29.26 27.38
C LEU A 854 43.41 -28.61 28.42
N PRO A 855 43.68 -28.81 29.73
CA PRO A 855 42.63 -29.04 30.72
C PRO A 855 42.69 -28.12 31.96
N PHE A 856 41.65 -28.24 32.81
CA PHE A 856 41.56 -27.80 34.21
C PHE A 856 41.73 -26.30 34.50
N VAL A 857 40.72 -25.68 35.12
CA VAL A 857 40.76 -25.25 36.54
C VAL A 857 39.33 -24.91 37.00
N LYS A 858 38.99 -25.54 38.11
CA LYS A 858 37.75 -25.46 38.89
C LYS A 858 37.83 -24.26 39.84
N ARG A 859 36.91 -23.29 39.74
CA ARG A 859 36.61 -22.33 40.81
C ARG A 859 35.14 -21.92 40.75
N ASP A 860 34.37 -22.44 41.69
CA ASP A 860 33.17 -21.80 42.25
C ASP A 860 33.59 -21.19 43.62
N PRO A 861 32.75 -20.42 44.33
CA PRO A 861 31.81 -19.37 43.92
C PRO A 861 31.96 -18.11 44.83
N ILE A 862 31.22 -17.03 44.56
CA ILE A 862 30.80 -16.10 45.62
C ILE A 862 29.28 -16.01 45.59
N ILE A 863 28.70 -16.48 46.69
CA ILE A 863 27.30 -16.46 47.08
C ILE A 863 27.01 -15.09 47.68
N LEU A 864 25.90 -14.46 47.29
CA LEU A 864 25.13 -13.62 48.20
C LEU A 864 23.66 -14.04 48.13
N ASN A 865 23.32 -14.81 49.15
CA ASN A 865 22.02 -15.30 49.55
C ASN A 865 21.07 -14.14 49.88
N ILE A 866 19.85 -14.17 49.34
CA ILE A 866 18.65 -13.89 50.12
C ILE A 866 17.65 -15.02 49.85
N GLU A 867 17.79 -16.05 50.66
CA GLU A 867 16.76 -17.00 51.09
C GLU A 867 15.69 -16.21 51.90
N THR A 868 14.38 -16.40 51.81
CA THR A 868 13.64 -17.62 52.19
C THR A 868 12.14 -17.38 52.00
N LEU A 869 11.41 -18.36 51.44
CA LEU A 869 10.28 -19.05 52.10
C LEU A 869 9.74 -20.18 51.19
N LYS A 870 10.37 -21.35 51.35
CA LYS A 870 9.81 -22.72 51.21
C LYS A 870 8.94 -23.03 52.45
N PRO A 871 8.19 -24.15 52.59
CA PRO A 871 8.41 -25.51 52.05
C PRO A 871 7.10 -26.17 51.52
N ARG A 872 7.03 -27.40 50.98
CA ARG A 872 7.55 -28.69 51.47
C ARG A 872 7.45 -29.74 50.37
N ALA A 873 8.45 -30.61 50.33
CA ALA A 873 8.67 -31.68 49.35
C ALA A 873 8.23 -33.05 49.89
N VAL A 874 8.64 -34.10 49.13
CA VAL A 874 8.80 -35.54 49.46
C VAL A 874 7.66 -36.40 48.88
N ALA A 875 7.83 -37.56 48.23
CA ALA A 875 8.92 -38.27 47.56
C ALA A 875 8.32 -39.58 46.94
N ASN A 876 8.97 -40.08 45.89
CA ASN A 876 9.24 -41.51 45.57
C ASN A 876 8.15 -42.61 45.55
N ARG A 877 8.10 -43.27 44.38
CA ARG A 877 8.28 -44.73 44.10
C ARG A 877 7.10 -45.75 44.18
N TYR A 878 7.16 -46.64 43.17
CA TYR A 878 6.80 -48.07 43.07
C TYR A 878 5.34 -48.53 42.74
N TYR A 879 5.26 -49.24 41.59
CA TYR A 879 4.41 -50.34 41.04
C TYR A 879 3.47 -51.13 41.98
N PRO A 880 2.44 -51.91 41.49
CA PRO A 880 2.44 -52.85 40.32
C PRO A 880 1.13 -52.87 39.45
N PHE A 881 1.09 -53.42 38.22
CA PHE A 881 0.80 -54.84 37.80
C PHE A 881 -0.32 -55.50 38.64
N THR A 882 -1.39 -56.12 38.10
CA THR A 882 -1.44 -57.31 37.21
C THR A 882 -2.88 -57.60 36.66
N GLU A 883 -2.94 -58.35 35.53
CA GLU A 883 -3.87 -59.48 35.21
C GLU A 883 -5.38 -59.26 34.94
N ILE A 884 -6.11 -59.93 34.01
CA ILE A 884 -5.94 -61.18 33.24
C ILE A 884 -6.54 -61.01 31.81
N THR A 885 -5.90 -61.67 30.84
CA THR A 885 -6.21 -61.90 29.40
C THR A 885 -7.26 -63.03 29.19
N PRO A 886 -7.34 -63.81 28.08
CA PRO A 886 -7.27 -63.55 26.62
C PRO A 886 -8.46 -64.20 25.85
N ARG A 887 -8.55 -64.00 24.53
CA ARG A 887 -8.65 -65.13 23.56
C ARG A 887 -8.43 -64.70 22.09
N ASN A 888 -7.35 -65.27 21.54
CA ASN A 888 -7.20 -65.90 20.21
C ASN A 888 -7.19 -65.03 18.93
N ALA A 889 -5.99 -64.60 18.50
CA ALA A 889 -5.14 -65.21 17.46
C ALA A 889 -5.78 -66.25 16.47
N PRO A 890 -5.12 -66.65 15.34
CA PRO A 890 -4.24 -65.93 14.37
C PRO A 890 -4.22 -66.48 12.89
N TYR A 891 -3.33 -65.89 12.06
CA TYR A 891 -2.49 -66.48 10.98
C TYR A 891 -2.99 -66.68 9.51
N THR A 892 -2.45 -65.81 8.62
CA THR A 892 -1.59 -66.03 7.41
C THR A 892 -1.80 -67.16 6.37
N LEU A 893 -1.90 -66.74 5.08
CA LEU A 893 -1.24 -67.21 3.81
C LEU A 893 -1.38 -68.72 3.39
N PRO A 894 -1.01 -69.19 2.15
CA PRO A 894 -0.92 -68.61 0.80
C PRO A 894 -1.49 -69.51 -0.36
N ARG A 895 -1.42 -68.97 -1.60
CA ARG A 895 -1.18 -69.63 -2.93
C ARG A 895 -2.25 -70.57 -3.55
N THR A 896 -2.72 -70.23 -4.76
CA THR A 896 -2.43 -70.91 -6.04
C THR A 896 -3.19 -70.29 -7.23
N MET A 897 -2.53 -70.27 -8.40
CA MET A 897 -3.05 -69.97 -9.75
C MET A 897 -3.68 -71.25 -10.36
N PRO A 898 -4.58 -71.20 -11.37
CA PRO A 898 -4.15 -71.00 -12.77
C PRO A 898 -5.12 -70.25 -13.74
N GLU A 899 -4.55 -69.83 -14.88
CA GLU A 899 -5.14 -69.50 -16.21
C GLU A 899 -6.03 -70.62 -16.81
N PRO A 900 -6.68 -70.54 -18.01
CA PRO A 900 -6.69 -69.49 -19.06
C PRO A 900 -8.07 -69.20 -19.73
N GLN A 901 -8.10 -68.26 -20.71
CA GLN A 901 -8.83 -68.30 -22.02
C GLN A 901 -9.46 -66.97 -22.49
N THR A 902 -8.71 -66.33 -23.41
CA THR A 902 -9.07 -65.76 -24.72
C THR A 902 -10.16 -64.68 -24.97
N PRO A 903 -9.96 -63.82 -26.01
CA PRO A 903 -10.78 -62.66 -26.37
C PRO A 903 -11.61 -62.83 -27.68
N LYS A 904 -12.63 -62.00 -27.92
CA LYS A 904 -13.32 -61.84 -29.22
C LYS A 904 -13.46 -60.33 -29.55
N LYS A 905 -12.77 -59.78 -30.56
CA LYS A 905 -13.00 -59.76 -32.05
C LYS A 905 -14.24 -58.96 -32.47
N ILE A 906 -14.12 -57.77 -33.07
CA ILE A 906 -13.80 -57.39 -34.49
C ILE A 906 -14.92 -57.73 -35.49
N GLN A 907 -15.38 -56.72 -36.25
CA GLN A 907 -15.59 -56.67 -37.72
C GLN A 907 -16.13 -55.26 -38.08
N ALA A 908 -15.90 -54.62 -39.23
CA ALA A 908 -14.99 -54.79 -40.38
C ALA A 908 -15.18 -53.57 -41.32
N SER A 909 -14.13 -53.12 -42.02
CA SER A 909 -14.07 -53.02 -43.50
C SER A 909 -12.95 -52.06 -43.98
N SER A 910 -12.03 -52.63 -44.77
CA SER A 910 -10.94 -52.05 -45.60
C SER A 910 -11.51 -51.60 -46.99
N PRO A 911 -10.77 -51.20 -48.08
CA PRO A 911 -9.31 -51.13 -48.28
C PRO A 911 -8.70 -49.99 -49.18
N HIS A 912 -7.35 -49.92 -49.11
CA HIS A 912 -6.31 -49.61 -50.13
C HIS A 912 -6.37 -48.40 -51.09
N ARG A 913 -5.29 -47.57 -51.10
CA ARG A 913 -4.38 -47.37 -52.26
C ARG A 913 -3.07 -46.59 -51.95
N ILE A 914 -1.94 -47.30 -52.04
CA ILE A 914 -0.64 -47.05 -52.74
C ILE A 914 -0.15 -45.59 -52.98
N SER A 915 0.90 -45.21 -52.23
CA SER A 915 2.22 -44.54 -52.54
C SER A 915 2.36 -43.37 -53.57
N PRO A 916 3.59 -42.82 -53.76
CA PRO A 916 4.36 -41.92 -52.88
C PRO A 916 4.69 -40.58 -53.61
N PHE A 917 5.29 -39.57 -52.98
CA PHE A 917 6.33 -38.73 -53.62
C PHE A 917 7.00 -37.77 -52.63
N GLN A 918 8.26 -37.55 -52.92
CA GLN A 918 9.35 -36.89 -52.21
C GLN A 918 9.75 -35.68 -53.06
N GLU A 919 9.88 -34.48 -52.48
CA GLU A 919 10.57 -33.32 -53.07
C GLU A 919 10.71 -32.25 -51.95
N VAL A 920 11.88 -32.11 -51.32
CA VAL A 920 12.98 -31.18 -51.67
C VAL A 920 12.53 -29.71 -51.78
N PRO A 921 12.97 -28.80 -50.90
CA PRO A 921 12.71 -27.37 -51.04
C PRO A 921 13.69 -26.73 -52.04
N PRO A 922 13.23 -25.88 -52.99
CA PRO A 922 14.15 -25.15 -53.85
C PRO A 922 14.63 -23.83 -53.21
N PRO A 923 15.79 -23.32 -53.66
CA PRO A 923 16.57 -22.30 -52.95
C PRO A 923 16.30 -20.87 -53.45
N TYR A 924 16.82 -19.92 -52.66
CA TYR A 924 17.27 -18.58 -52.99
C TYR A 924 17.15 -18.15 -54.47
N ARG A 925 16.39 -17.07 -54.71
CA ARG A 925 16.51 -16.27 -55.94
C ARG A 925 16.67 -14.79 -55.63
N ARG A 926 17.92 -14.33 -55.79
CA ARG A 926 18.27 -12.91 -55.98
C ARG A 926 17.61 -12.41 -57.27
N THR A 927 17.08 -11.18 -57.24
CA THR A 927 16.81 -10.35 -58.43
C THR A 927 17.16 -8.89 -58.12
N PRO A 928 17.45 -8.06 -59.16
CA PRO A 928 18.51 -7.05 -59.18
C PRO A 928 18.02 -5.62 -58.88
N PRO A 929 18.92 -4.62 -58.83
CA PRO A 929 18.54 -3.22 -58.68
C PRO A 929 17.98 -2.68 -60.01
N ALA A 930 16.98 -1.80 -59.92
CA ALA A 930 16.54 -0.99 -61.04
C ALA A 930 16.51 0.48 -60.60
N ASP A 931 17.46 1.24 -61.12
CA ASP A 931 17.36 2.68 -61.30
C ASP A 931 16.25 2.99 -62.33
N LEU A 932 15.42 4.00 -62.07
CA LEU A 932 15.18 5.12 -62.99
C LEU A 932 14.09 6.06 -62.48
N ALA A 933 14.42 7.35 -62.60
CA ALA A 933 13.59 8.51 -62.38
C ALA A 933 12.32 8.54 -63.25
N SER A 934 11.26 9.19 -62.77
CA SER A 934 10.71 10.43 -63.38
C SER A 934 9.32 10.80 -62.84
N ASN A 935 9.19 12.06 -62.44
CA ASN A 935 8.04 12.97 -62.54
C ASN A 935 6.60 12.41 -62.56
N SER A 936 5.79 12.85 -61.58
CA SER A 936 4.66 13.73 -61.92
C SER A 936 4.04 14.39 -60.68
N THR A 937 4.00 15.71 -60.78
CA THR A 937 3.11 16.66 -60.11
C THR A 937 1.64 16.22 -60.13
N ALA A 938 0.89 16.43 -59.04
CA ALA A 938 -0.42 17.12 -59.07
C ALA A 938 -1.10 17.24 -57.69
N THR A 939 -1.22 18.51 -57.27
CA THR A 939 -2.41 19.17 -56.70
C THR A 939 -3.04 18.69 -55.39
N PHE A 940 -2.77 19.50 -54.37
CA PHE A 940 -3.66 19.88 -53.27
C PHE A 940 -5.12 20.09 -53.70
N LYS A 941 -6.06 19.46 -52.99
CA LYS A 941 -7.45 19.93 -52.89
C LYS A 941 -7.94 19.86 -51.45
N SER A 942 -7.96 21.05 -50.84
CA SER A 942 -8.74 21.40 -49.66
C SER A 942 -10.23 21.11 -49.90
N TYR A 943 -10.87 20.41 -48.96
CA TYR A 943 -12.33 20.31 -48.90
C TYR A 943 -12.82 20.76 -47.52
N ARG A 944 -13.20 22.03 -47.47
CA ARG A 944 -13.97 22.69 -46.42
C ARG A 944 -15.44 22.30 -46.63
N ARG A 945 -16.09 21.66 -45.65
CA ARG A 945 -17.56 21.53 -45.65
C ARG A 945 -18.13 21.98 -44.30
N SER A 946 -18.63 23.20 -44.32
CA SER A 946 -19.70 23.70 -43.47
C SER A 946 -21.02 23.11 -43.97
N SER A 947 -21.87 22.63 -43.05
CA SER A 947 -23.31 22.71 -43.24
C SER A 947 -24.02 22.76 -41.90
N THR A 948 -24.72 23.87 -41.73
CA THR A 948 -25.64 24.29 -40.69
C THR A 948 -26.99 23.54 -40.73
N HIS A 949 -27.63 23.52 -39.55
CA HIS A 949 -29.07 23.50 -39.26
C HIS A 949 -29.97 22.36 -39.78
N ARG A 950 -30.62 21.66 -38.83
CA ARG A 950 -32.08 21.46 -38.82
C ARG A 950 -32.61 21.22 -37.39
N LEU A 951 -33.60 22.05 -37.02
CA LEU A 951 -34.56 21.85 -35.95
C LEU A 951 -35.59 20.78 -36.37
N GLY A 952 -36.12 20.04 -35.40
CA GLY A 952 -37.30 19.18 -35.54
C GLY A 952 -37.68 18.56 -34.19
N PHE A 953 -38.84 18.95 -33.67
CA PHE A 953 -39.50 18.53 -32.42
C PHE A 953 -40.25 17.19 -32.57
N ASP A 954 -40.67 16.64 -31.42
CA ASP A 954 -41.66 15.58 -31.11
C ASP A 954 -41.24 14.13 -31.47
N ILE A 955 -41.12 13.19 -30.52
CA ILE A 955 -42.04 12.67 -29.49
C ILE A 955 -41.30 12.29 -28.20
#